data_AF-A0A812QWG0-F1
#
_entry.id   AF-A0A812QWG0-F1
#
_cell.length_a   1.000
_cell.length_b   1.000
_cell.length_c   1.000
_cell.angle_alpha   90.00
_cell.angle_beta   90.00
_cell.angle_gamma   90.00
#
_symmetry.space_group_name_H-M   'P 1'
#
loop_
_entity.id
_entity.type
_entity.pdbx_description
1 polymer ?
#
loop_
_entity_poly.entity_id
_entity_poly.type
_entity_poly.pdbx_seq_one_letter_code
_entity_poly.pdbx_strand_id
1 'polypeptide(L)'
;MHAHHDGGTTGASRTLANNASSFYGSFFPKTRSSLPPIFASVGGRSDVVKAADARIRAAGSFSELLDIVQEGLARFDEGSLVIAFCTGAKLVGERLPSGPTWKALQEKLHQAVARLEPRGLSMVAYASAKLAWREEAFLLDLASESTKKAAHFGPTDVAKICWGFTKLEMVQQVPDFWTAMETVVQRKVQEARHVDLSMIAWAFGMAERGSSAMCAEISSAALRLMQELTPQCLANVALVFARLGIENSELFEAIRRRTLSQVLDFADFDVTSLCWAMARADAVDFELFDKLANHTVSCGFVKRYSAEMAAQLAWAFAVARVAHEPLFSELSDFMAQHASVFEAQYVANFAWAYATLDIADASAWQAVARECKGGRLWRYRPDELCAVCWGFAKIGWEDEELIGDMAQVASHRISELETRSLINLLSAFVVLCDHRGTLDMAQRQESDIASATLEHQEELTSVLERGLSELSTKALQPGQELVVAVRLFCKAGRVTDACQLCCQRTDMTTWSVLLATAERSDASLAARLWDRLAEDLPEPFASAVRRCAATCHGVRMQESYGLPATPQLEVSEQLQRLAGLLRGAEAGTGAPSMLAAGRGAQLARFTVSPQFALDIRGGEDALALAMAVRCPVWCLEDSAIVAAGLRRCAAAWAPNLEVHMGPAEYLMEKVLQRRGAGCVDLLVLHGGGEAQLEDFRRAEDLHLLSQGCQLLSVGVMLPGAPRLLWHLHAHSDYVLEVLEVKHEPDSRDNKGWVASCRCWGRQKQAVSEVSELAALKAESEQLARLSGLRTKDMEERFVERFRRFLIVHSLWPKRGCLTLDTPRGVLEATRPFRAFLLDVDPGERAVGLEKLLMERFGDMAQFVQASVLRSSDGTRNLSAHVFQELGIADTVLQAEFLRWFQDHERVADVVFPMPAEAGAGFLRPPSEPILPASQTDLPKERSWERPADLREMPFEDWLVWIDASGELLSYLPTVQESYDTVAQIAQTYTSVDKATKQKVLDPLLFEDLAITEAHRPLFKQWFVEVCGVMI
;
A
#
# COMPACT_ATOMS: atom_id res chain seq x y z
N MET A 1 -22.68 29.78 -50.94
CA MET A 1 -23.52 29.96 -52.14
C MET A 1 -23.87 28.56 -52.62
N HIS A 2 -25.17 28.26 -52.78
CA HIS A 2 -25.78 26.98 -53.21
C HIS A 2 -25.60 25.79 -52.24
N ALA A 3 -26.59 25.32 -51.47
CA ALA A 3 -28.01 24.99 -51.74
C ALA A 3 -28.20 23.84 -52.72
N HIS A 4 -28.80 22.73 -52.25
CA HIS A 4 -30.05 22.13 -52.74
C HIS A 4 -30.36 20.80 -52.00
N HIS A 5 -31.52 20.74 -51.31
CA HIS A 5 -32.80 20.06 -51.68
C HIS A 5 -32.71 18.54 -51.52
N ASP A 6 -33.67 17.77 -51.00
CA ASP A 6 -35.05 17.87 -50.49
C ASP A 6 -35.22 16.57 -49.66
N GLY A 7 -36.17 16.30 -48.76
CA GLY A 7 -37.48 16.85 -48.42
C GLY A 7 -38.33 15.68 -47.85
N GLY A 8 -39.16 15.96 -46.84
CA GLY A 8 -40.41 15.24 -46.54
C GLY A 8 -40.34 13.82 -45.91
N THR A 9 -40.29 13.70 -44.57
CA THR A 9 -41.43 13.46 -43.65
C THR A 9 -42.04 12.04 -43.59
N THR A 10 -41.80 11.34 -42.47
CA THR A 10 -42.78 10.89 -41.43
C THR A 10 -42.41 9.50 -40.86
N GLY A 11 -42.33 9.40 -39.53
CA GLY A 11 -42.21 8.10 -38.85
C GLY A 11 -41.40 8.10 -37.54
N ALA A 12 -41.95 8.72 -36.50
CA ALA A 12 -41.73 8.45 -35.07
C ALA A 12 -40.28 8.14 -34.59
N SER A 13 -39.52 9.19 -34.28
CA SER A 13 -38.34 9.09 -33.40
C SER A 13 -38.76 9.47 -31.98
N ARG A 14 -38.80 8.49 -31.07
CA ARG A 14 -38.79 8.72 -29.62
C ARG A 14 -37.38 9.22 -29.27
N THR A 15 -37.24 10.54 -29.14
CA THR A 15 -36.06 11.17 -28.55
C THR A 15 -35.93 10.75 -27.09
N LEU A 16 -34.97 9.88 -26.82
CA LEU A 16 -34.36 9.66 -25.51
C LEU A 16 -33.66 10.95 -25.09
N ALA A 17 -34.34 11.74 -24.27
CA ALA A 17 -33.76 12.88 -23.57
C ALA A 17 -33.25 12.43 -22.19
N ASN A 18 -32.04 12.90 -21.86
CA ASN A 18 -31.50 13.10 -20.52
C ASN A 18 -31.40 11.90 -19.58
N ASN A 19 -30.21 11.26 -19.56
CA ASN A 19 -29.70 10.61 -18.35
C ASN A 19 -29.05 11.68 -17.43
N ALA A 20 -29.90 12.53 -16.86
CA ALA A 20 -29.56 13.30 -15.68
C ALA A 20 -29.75 12.38 -14.46
N SER A 21 -28.71 12.28 -13.62
CA SER A 21 -28.73 11.73 -12.26
C SER A 21 -30.10 11.91 -11.56
N SER A 22 -30.90 10.84 -11.58
CA SER A 22 -32.22 10.76 -10.98
C SER A 22 -32.06 10.47 -9.47
N PHE A 23 -31.94 11.53 -8.67
CA PHE A 23 -31.72 11.42 -7.22
C PHE A 23 -32.84 11.99 -6.34
N TYR A 24 -34.03 12.27 -6.90
CA TYR A 24 -35.08 12.99 -6.15
C TYR A 24 -36.48 12.41 -6.34
N GLY A 25 -36.68 11.18 -5.83
CA GLY A 25 -37.93 10.78 -5.19
C GLY A 25 -37.91 11.28 -3.73
N SER A 26 -39.02 11.82 -3.26
CA SER A 26 -39.21 12.52 -1.99
C SER A 26 -38.77 11.74 -0.74
N PHE A 27 -37.63 12.09 -0.13
CA PHE A 27 -37.23 11.62 1.21
C PHE A 27 -36.68 12.75 2.08
N PHE A 28 -37.54 13.33 2.92
CA PHE A 28 -37.16 14.06 4.13
C PHE A 28 -37.87 13.38 5.32
N PRO A 29 -37.15 12.72 6.25
CA PRO A 29 -37.75 12.28 7.50
C PRO A 29 -38.08 13.50 8.37
N LYS A 30 -39.33 13.59 8.84
CA LYS A 30 -39.81 14.65 9.75
C LYS A 30 -39.77 14.20 11.21
N THR A 31 -38.60 13.93 11.80
CA THR A 31 -38.49 13.83 13.27
C THR A 31 -37.10 14.18 13.80
N ARG A 32 -36.81 15.47 13.88
CA ARG A 32 -36.16 16.11 15.04
C ARG A 32 -36.89 17.44 15.25
N SER A 33 -37.15 17.78 16.51
CA SER A 33 -37.70 19.07 16.99
C SER A 33 -37.56 20.18 15.95
N SER A 34 -38.68 20.67 15.40
CA SER A 34 -38.76 21.78 14.43
C SER A 34 -37.52 21.94 13.52
N LEU A 35 -37.61 21.43 12.29
CA LEU A 35 -36.69 21.73 11.18
C LEU A 35 -35.90 23.04 11.41
N PRO A 36 -34.55 23.03 11.47
CA PRO A 36 -33.79 24.24 11.78
C PRO A 36 -34.19 25.35 10.81
N PRO A 37 -34.38 26.57 11.31
CA PRO A 37 -35.04 27.63 10.55
C PRO A 37 -34.19 28.02 9.34
N ILE A 38 -34.84 28.43 8.25
CA ILE A 38 -34.16 28.95 7.04
C ILE A 38 -33.56 30.35 7.33
N PHE A 39 -34.14 31.08 8.29
CA PHE A 39 -33.77 32.42 8.72
C PHE A 39 -34.21 32.65 10.18
N ALA A 40 -33.53 33.52 10.92
CA ALA A 40 -33.93 33.87 12.27
C ALA A 40 -35.18 34.77 12.27
N SER A 41 -36.34 34.24 12.64
CA SER A 41 -37.55 35.04 12.92
C SER A 41 -37.96 34.94 14.38
N VAL A 42 -38.06 36.09 15.06
CA VAL A 42 -38.63 36.17 16.41
C VAL A 42 -40.15 36.23 16.28
N GLY A 43 -40.83 35.11 16.56
CA GLY A 43 -42.27 34.93 16.33
C GLY A 43 -42.58 34.13 15.07
N GLY A 44 -43.65 33.32 15.11
CA GLY A 44 -44.03 32.45 14.00
C GLY A 44 -44.40 33.21 12.72
N ARG A 45 -44.18 32.58 11.55
CA ARG A 45 -44.53 33.17 10.24
C ARG A 45 -46.04 33.36 10.12
N SER A 46 -46.47 34.44 9.46
CA SER A 46 -47.89 34.73 9.23
C SER A 46 -48.51 33.69 8.28
N ASP A 47 -49.81 33.44 8.42
CA ASP A 47 -50.50 32.44 7.59
C ASP A 47 -50.55 32.85 6.11
N VAL A 48 -50.51 34.16 5.82
CA VAL A 48 -50.39 34.70 4.46
C VAL A 48 -49.08 34.27 3.80
N VAL A 49 -47.97 34.32 4.55
CA VAL A 49 -46.65 33.90 4.05
C VAL A 49 -46.58 32.37 3.91
N LYS A 50 -47.16 31.60 4.85
CA LYS A 50 -47.25 30.15 4.72
C LYS A 50 -48.07 29.72 3.50
N ALA A 51 -49.18 30.41 3.23
CA ALA A 51 -50.01 30.16 2.04
C ALA A 51 -49.25 30.49 0.75
N ALA A 52 -48.46 31.56 0.72
CA ALA A 52 -47.58 31.88 -0.41
C ALA A 52 -46.52 30.80 -0.61
N ASP A 53 -45.84 30.33 0.44
CA ASP A 53 -44.87 29.23 0.34
C ASP A 53 -45.51 27.95 -0.20
N ALA A 54 -46.75 27.64 0.21
CA ALA A 54 -47.48 26.46 -0.27
C ALA A 54 -47.76 26.56 -1.77
N ARG A 55 -48.21 27.73 -2.25
CA ARG A 55 -48.38 28.02 -3.68
C ARG A 55 -47.07 27.87 -4.45
N ILE A 56 -45.98 28.45 -3.92
CA ILE A 56 -44.65 28.35 -4.54
C ILE A 56 -44.24 26.88 -4.70
N ARG A 57 -44.36 26.07 -3.64
CA ARG A 57 -43.98 24.64 -3.70
C ARG A 57 -44.88 23.80 -4.61
N ALA A 58 -46.13 24.21 -4.77
CA ALA A 58 -47.11 23.53 -5.62
C ALA A 58 -47.02 23.92 -7.10
N ALA A 59 -46.20 24.92 -7.45
CA ALA A 59 -46.05 25.35 -8.83
C ALA A 59 -45.59 24.18 -9.72
N GLY A 60 -46.37 23.88 -10.75
CA GLY A 60 -46.12 22.79 -11.69
C GLY A 60 -45.23 23.19 -12.87
N SER A 61 -45.01 24.49 -13.07
CA SER A 61 -44.15 25.01 -14.15
C SER A 61 -43.37 26.25 -13.72
N PHE A 62 -42.25 26.52 -14.41
CA PHE A 62 -41.46 27.71 -14.14
C PHE A 62 -42.22 29.02 -14.42
N SER A 63 -43.11 29.04 -15.43
CA SER A 63 -43.95 30.22 -15.71
C SER A 63 -44.91 30.50 -14.55
N GLU A 64 -45.59 29.46 -14.06
CA GLU A 64 -46.51 29.57 -12.92
C GLU A 64 -45.78 30.05 -11.66
N LEU A 65 -44.56 29.56 -11.43
CA LEU A 65 -43.71 30.07 -10.35
C LEU A 65 -43.43 31.56 -10.52
N LEU A 66 -43.08 32.03 -11.72
CA LEU A 66 -42.80 33.45 -11.96
C LEU A 66 -44.03 34.33 -11.72
N ASP A 67 -45.24 33.86 -12.07
CA ASP A 67 -46.48 34.60 -11.79
C ASP A 67 -46.70 34.73 -10.27
N ILE A 68 -46.53 33.63 -9.52
CA ILE A 68 -46.63 33.63 -8.05
C ILE A 68 -45.58 34.56 -7.42
N VAL A 69 -44.34 34.51 -7.92
CA VAL A 69 -43.26 35.40 -7.46
C VAL A 69 -43.61 36.85 -7.79
N GLN A 70 -44.07 37.17 -9.00
CA GLN A 70 -44.42 38.53 -9.39
C GLN A 70 -45.52 39.13 -8.50
N GLU A 71 -46.55 38.34 -8.16
CA GLU A 71 -47.62 38.74 -7.24
C GLU A 71 -47.13 38.96 -5.79
N GLY A 72 -46.19 38.13 -5.35
CA GLY A 72 -45.83 37.98 -3.93
C GLY A 72 -44.50 38.61 -3.50
N LEU A 73 -43.59 38.93 -4.42
CA LEU A 73 -42.18 39.23 -4.13
C LEU A 73 -41.98 40.40 -3.14
N ALA A 74 -42.87 41.39 -3.16
CA ALA A 74 -42.82 42.51 -2.21
C ALA A 74 -43.10 42.11 -0.75
N ARG A 75 -43.80 40.98 -0.55
CA ARG A 75 -44.24 40.46 0.76
C ARG A 75 -43.46 39.24 1.22
N PHE A 76 -42.52 38.76 0.40
CA PHE A 76 -41.69 37.61 0.72
C PHE A 76 -40.70 37.97 1.84
N ASP A 77 -40.70 37.14 2.88
CA ASP A 77 -39.61 37.09 3.84
C ASP A 77 -38.44 36.26 3.28
N GLU A 78 -37.33 36.22 4.01
CA GLU A 78 -36.11 35.54 3.61
C GLU A 78 -36.34 34.04 3.32
N GLY A 79 -37.20 33.40 4.12
CA GLY A 79 -37.61 32.01 3.88
C GLY A 79 -38.33 31.81 2.55
N SER A 80 -39.27 32.70 2.22
CA SER A 80 -40.01 32.66 0.95
C SER A 80 -39.09 32.85 -0.24
N LEU A 81 -38.09 33.74 -0.13
CA LEU A 81 -37.08 33.97 -1.17
C LEU A 81 -36.28 32.70 -1.46
N VAL A 82 -35.78 32.01 -0.43
CA VAL A 82 -35.06 30.74 -0.57
C VAL A 82 -35.96 29.67 -1.18
N ILE A 83 -37.20 29.52 -0.71
CA ILE A 83 -38.14 28.52 -1.22
C ILE A 83 -38.45 28.76 -2.70
N ALA A 84 -38.71 30.01 -3.09
CA ALA A 84 -38.95 30.39 -4.48
C ALA A 84 -37.75 30.10 -5.37
N PHE A 85 -36.55 30.50 -4.94
CA PHE A 85 -35.33 30.27 -5.70
C PHE A 85 -35.03 28.78 -5.87
N CYS A 86 -35.09 27.99 -4.79
CA CYS A 86 -34.88 26.55 -4.85
C CYS A 86 -35.96 25.83 -5.66
N THR A 87 -37.20 26.31 -5.64
CA THR A 87 -38.28 25.73 -6.47
C THR A 87 -38.05 26.05 -7.94
N GLY A 88 -37.58 27.26 -8.27
CA GLY A 88 -37.15 27.61 -9.62
C GLY A 88 -36.04 26.69 -10.12
N ALA A 89 -35.03 26.42 -9.30
CA ALA A 89 -33.96 25.46 -9.63
C ALA A 89 -34.45 24.02 -9.89
N LYS A 90 -35.60 23.62 -9.34
CA LYS A 90 -36.20 22.30 -9.61
C LYS A 90 -37.04 22.28 -10.89
N LEU A 91 -37.72 23.38 -11.20
CA LEU A 91 -38.64 23.49 -12.33
C LEU A 91 -37.95 23.84 -13.65
N VAL A 92 -36.68 24.26 -13.59
CA VAL A 92 -35.89 24.64 -14.75
C VAL A 92 -34.89 23.53 -15.06
N GLY A 93 -34.77 23.18 -16.35
CA GLY A 93 -33.74 22.27 -16.84
C GLY A 93 -32.36 22.93 -16.89
N GLU A 94 -31.49 22.53 -17.83
CA GLU A 94 -30.10 22.99 -17.91
C GLU A 94 -29.90 24.46 -18.34
N ARG A 95 -30.98 25.22 -18.60
CA ARG A 95 -30.88 26.59 -19.12
C ARG A 95 -31.20 27.62 -18.04
N LEU A 96 -30.26 28.54 -17.80
CA LEU A 96 -30.43 29.64 -16.86
C LEU A 96 -31.73 30.42 -17.12
N PRO A 97 -32.62 30.52 -16.11
CA PRO A 97 -33.84 31.28 -16.25
C PRO A 97 -33.55 32.78 -16.39
N SER A 98 -34.32 33.46 -17.24
CA SER A 98 -34.14 34.88 -17.54
C SER A 98 -35.47 35.62 -17.51
N GLY A 99 -35.44 36.88 -17.06
CA GLY A 99 -36.63 37.73 -16.95
C GLY A 99 -36.51 38.74 -15.79
N PRO A 100 -37.27 39.84 -15.83
CA PRO A 100 -37.20 40.89 -14.81
C PRO A 100 -37.62 40.38 -13.42
N THR A 101 -38.65 39.54 -13.34
CA THR A 101 -39.13 38.95 -12.07
C THR A 101 -38.09 38.04 -11.44
N TRP A 102 -37.43 37.18 -12.24
CA TRP A 102 -36.40 36.28 -11.75
C TRP A 102 -35.15 37.04 -11.28
N LYS A 103 -34.72 38.07 -12.03
CA LYS A 103 -33.63 38.96 -11.60
C LYS A 103 -33.96 39.69 -10.30
N ALA A 104 -35.17 40.22 -10.17
CA ALA A 104 -35.59 40.88 -8.94
C ALA A 104 -35.62 39.92 -7.73
N LEU A 105 -35.96 38.64 -7.95
CA LEU A 105 -35.84 37.59 -6.93
C LEU A 105 -34.38 37.36 -6.53
N GLN A 106 -33.47 37.25 -7.51
CA GLN A 106 -32.03 37.08 -7.28
C GLN A 106 -31.43 38.26 -6.50
N GLU A 107 -31.74 39.50 -6.87
CA GLU A 107 -31.28 40.71 -6.18
C GLU A 107 -31.78 40.78 -4.73
N LYS A 108 -33.06 40.47 -4.49
CA LYS A 108 -33.61 40.39 -3.13
C LYS A 108 -33.00 39.26 -2.31
N LEU A 109 -32.69 38.13 -2.95
CA LEU A 109 -32.02 37.01 -2.29
C LEU A 109 -30.59 37.39 -1.89
N HIS A 110 -29.85 38.10 -2.75
CA HIS A 110 -28.51 38.62 -2.43
C HIS A 110 -28.58 39.55 -1.21
N GLN A 111 -29.53 40.48 -1.17
CA GLN A 111 -29.77 41.36 0.00
C GLN A 111 -30.20 40.60 1.28
N ALA A 112 -30.67 39.36 1.14
CA ALA A 112 -31.11 38.53 2.26
C ALA A 112 -29.99 37.66 2.85
N VAL A 113 -28.86 37.45 2.15
CA VAL A 113 -27.78 36.52 2.53
C VAL A 113 -27.37 36.67 4.00
N ALA A 114 -27.11 37.91 4.46
CA ALA A 114 -26.69 38.19 5.84
C ALA A 114 -27.69 37.72 6.92
N ARG A 115 -28.97 37.57 6.57
CA ARG A 115 -30.06 37.15 7.48
C ARG A 115 -30.40 35.67 7.38
N LEU A 116 -29.82 34.94 6.42
CA LEU A 116 -30.05 33.51 6.26
C LEU A 116 -29.32 32.72 7.36
N GLU A 117 -29.98 31.66 7.83
CA GLU A 117 -29.38 30.66 8.70
C GLU A 117 -28.63 29.61 7.86
N PRO A 118 -27.76 28.77 8.46
CA PRO A 118 -26.98 27.74 7.75
C PRO A 118 -27.76 26.93 6.72
N ARG A 119 -29.00 26.57 7.06
CA ARG A 119 -29.90 25.86 6.15
C ARG A 119 -30.29 26.67 4.92
N GLY A 120 -30.60 27.96 5.10
CA GLY A 120 -30.89 28.86 3.98
C GLY A 120 -29.68 29.03 3.08
N LEU A 121 -28.51 29.28 3.69
CA LEU A 121 -27.24 29.43 2.98
C LEU A 121 -26.90 28.19 2.14
N SER A 122 -27.01 26.99 2.73
CA SER A 122 -26.71 25.72 2.06
C SER A 122 -27.68 25.39 0.93
N MET A 123 -28.97 25.67 1.13
CA MET A 123 -30.02 25.46 0.12
C MET A 123 -29.83 26.36 -1.10
N VAL A 124 -29.46 27.62 -0.88
CA VAL A 124 -29.21 28.56 -1.97
C VAL A 124 -27.96 28.18 -2.75
N ALA A 125 -26.84 27.88 -2.08
CA ALA A 125 -25.62 27.42 -2.74
C ALA A 125 -25.87 26.19 -3.63
N TYR A 126 -26.63 25.22 -3.11
CA TYR A 126 -27.01 24.02 -3.84
C TYR A 126 -27.88 24.33 -5.06
N ALA A 127 -28.89 25.21 -4.91
CA ALA A 127 -29.75 25.62 -6.01
C ALA A 127 -28.99 26.41 -7.08
N SER A 128 -28.07 27.29 -6.70
CA SER A 128 -27.19 28.02 -7.62
C SER A 128 -26.35 27.08 -8.46
N ALA A 129 -25.79 26.02 -7.85
CA ALA A 129 -25.02 25.01 -8.57
C ALA A 129 -25.89 24.22 -9.56
N LYS A 130 -27.12 23.85 -9.20
CA LYS A 130 -28.07 23.17 -10.12
C LYS A 130 -28.45 24.04 -11.31
N LEU A 131 -28.52 25.36 -11.12
CA LEU A 131 -28.80 26.32 -12.18
C LEU A 131 -27.55 26.73 -12.98
N ALA A 132 -26.36 26.26 -12.62
CA ALA A 132 -25.07 26.80 -13.09
C ALA A 132 -25.01 28.35 -12.97
N TRP A 133 -25.65 28.92 -11.95
CA TRP A 133 -25.70 30.36 -11.72
C TRP A 133 -24.47 30.82 -10.93
N ARG A 134 -23.51 31.41 -11.65
CA ARG A 134 -22.26 31.91 -11.10
C ARG A 134 -22.23 33.44 -11.09
N GLU A 135 -22.79 34.04 -10.04
CA GLU A 135 -22.59 35.46 -9.74
C GLU A 135 -21.55 35.62 -8.63
N GLU A 136 -20.37 36.12 -8.99
CA GLU A 136 -19.20 36.12 -8.11
C GLU A 136 -19.42 36.92 -6.82
N ALA A 137 -19.96 38.14 -6.90
CA ALA A 137 -20.23 38.97 -5.73
C ALA A 137 -21.19 38.29 -4.74
N PHE A 138 -22.26 37.70 -5.26
CA PHE A 138 -23.21 36.92 -4.48
C PHE A 138 -22.56 35.72 -3.79
N LEU A 139 -21.74 34.95 -4.52
CA LEU A 139 -21.08 33.75 -3.98
C LEU A 139 -20.01 34.09 -2.92
N LEU A 140 -19.29 35.21 -3.08
CA LEU A 140 -18.34 35.70 -2.08
C LEU A 140 -19.05 36.13 -0.79
N ASP A 141 -20.17 36.86 -0.89
CA ASP A 141 -20.97 37.23 0.27
C ASP A 141 -21.58 36.01 0.96
N LEU A 142 -22.07 35.04 0.17
CA LEU A 142 -22.62 33.78 0.67
C LEU A 142 -21.55 32.97 1.42
N ALA A 143 -20.32 32.92 0.89
CA ALA A 143 -19.20 32.26 1.53
C ALA A 143 -18.79 32.97 2.83
N SER A 144 -18.64 34.29 2.80
CA SER A 144 -18.29 35.12 3.96
C SER A 144 -19.28 34.92 5.11
N GLU A 145 -20.58 34.94 4.80
CA GLU A 145 -21.62 34.75 5.81
C GLU A 145 -21.67 33.32 6.34
N SER A 146 -21.43 32.33 5.47
CA SER A 146 -21.32 30.92 5.87
C SER A 146 -20.13 30.68 6.81
N THR A 147 -19.00 31.35 6.56
CA THR A 147 -17.82 31.30 7.45
C THR A 147 -18.13 31.84 8.84
N LYS A 148 -18.81 33.00 8.95
CA LYS A 148 -19.21 33.58 10.26
C LYS A 148 -20.15 32.65 11.04
N LYS A 149 -21.04 31.95 10.34
CA LYS A 149 -22.07 31.07 10.92
C LYS A 149 -21.66 29.60 11.00
N ALA A 150 -20.42 29.24 10.62
CA ALA A 150 -19.96 27.87 10.46
C ALA A 150 -20.28 26.95 11.65
N ALA A 151 -20.13 27.44 12.89
CA ALA A 151 -20.41 26.65 14.11
C ALA A 151 -21.84 26.06 14.16
N HIS A 152 -22.81 26.69 13.49
CA HIS A 152 -24.21 26.29 13.48
C HIS A 152 -24.59 25.36 12.32
N PHE A 153 -23.69 25.10 11.37
CA PHE A 153 -23.96 24.16 10.27
C PHE A 153 -24.13 22.74 10.80
N GLY A 154 -25.12 22.02 10.27
CA GLY A 154 -25.25 20.57 10.41
C GLY A 154 -24.61 19.81 9.23
N PRO A 155 -24.44 18.48 9.33
CA PRO A 155 -23.80 17.69 8.26
C PRO A 155 -24.45 17.85 6.88
N THR A 156 -25.78 17.87 6.81
CA THR A 156 -26.50 18.09 5.55
C THR A 156 -26.27 19.49 4.96
N ASP A 157 -26.10 20.51 5.81
CA ASP A 157 -25.83 21.86 5.35
C ASP A 157 -24.42 21.94 4.76
N VAL A 158 -23.43 21.38 5.46
CA VAL A 158 -22.04 21.29 4.99
C VAL A 158 -21.97 20.55 3.66
N ALA A 159 -22.60 19.36 3.58
CA ALA A 159 -22.67 18.57 2.35
C ALA A 159 -23.16 19.40 1.16
N LYS A 160 -24.28 20.10 1.31
CA LYS A 160 -24.90 20.89 0.23
C LYS A 160 -24.07 22.10 -0.18
N ILE A 161 -23.56 22.86 0.77
CA ILE A 161 -22.83 24.09 0.47
C ILE A 161 -21.46 23.79 -0.15
N CYS A 162 -20.72 22.82 0.39
CA CYS A 162 -19.42 22.40 -0.14
C CYS A 162 -19.57 21.77 -1.53
N TRP A 163 -20.61 20.95 -1.74
CA TRP A 163 -20.94 20.42 -3.07
C TRP A 163 -21.30 21.54 -4.05
N GLY A 164 -22.08 22.53 -3.61
CA GLY A 164 -22.45 23.67 -4.45
C GLY A 164 -21.22 24.49 -4.86
N PHE A 165 -20.31 24.76 -3.93
CA PHE A 165 -19.14 25.59 -4.18
C PHE A 165 -18.08 24.89 -5.03
N THR A 166 -17.96 23.57 -4.94
CA THR A 166 -17.12 22.79 -5.86
C THR A 166 -17.68 22.79 -7.27
N LYS A 167 -18.99 22.57 -7.45
CA LYS A 167 -19.66 22.63 -8.76
C LYS A 167 -19.65 24.01 -9.41
N LEU A 168 -19.63 25.08 -8.60
CA LEU A 168 -19.51 26.46 -9.07
C LEU A 168 -18.04 26.92 -9.18
N GLU A 169 -17.08 26.02 -8.96
CA GLU A 169 -15.63 26.28 -9.04
C GLU A 169 -15.17 27.47 -8.19
N MET A 170 -15.70 27.59 -6.97
CA MET A 170 -15.37 28.65 -6.01
C MET A 170 -14.24 28.26 -5.05
N VAL A 171 -13.54 27.14 -5.29
CA VAL A 171 -12.59 26.56 -4.33
C VAL A 171 -11.43 27.50 -4.01
N GLN A 172 -10.85 28.15 -5.03
CA GLN A 172 -9.67 29.01 -4.86
C GLN A 172 -10.02 30.40 -4.32
N GLN A 173 -11.23 30.88 -4.58
CA GLN A 173 -11.69 32.22 -4.24
C GLN A 173 -12.09 32.36 -2.76
N VAL A 174 -12.47 31.24 -2.11
CA VAL A 174 -12.98 31.26 -0.72
C VAL A 174 -12.23 30.31 0.22
N PRO A 175 -10.90 30.45 0.40
CA PRO A 175 -10.11 29.54 1.22
C PRO A 175 -10.54 29.50 2.70
N ASP A 176 -10.93 30.64 3.28
CA ASP A 176 -11.36 30.73 4.67
C ASP A 176 -12.65 29.95 4.95
N PHE A 177 -13.55 29.92 3.96
CA PHE A 177 -14.77 29.13 4.03
C PHE A 177 -14.44 27.63 4.13
N TRP A 178 -13.51 27.13 3.33
CA TRP A 178 -13.12 25.72 3.36
C TRP A 178 -12.47 25.34 4.68
N THR A 179 -11.59 26.19 5.23
CA THR A 179 -10.99 25.98 6.56
C THR A 179 -12.06 25.94 7.67
N ALA A 180 -13.06 26.82 7.59
CA ALA A 180 -14.16 26.83 8.55
C ALA A 180 -15.04 25.57 8.43
N MET A 181 -15.38 25.15 7.20
CA MET A 181 -16.17 23.94 6.96
C MET A 181 -15.43 22.68 7.38
N GLU A 182 -14.13 22.58 7.14
CA GLU A 182 -13.29 21.49 7.65
C GLU A 182 -13.42 21.36 9.18
N THR A 183 -13.34 22.47 9.90
CA THR A 183 -13.50 22.50 11.36
C THR A 183 -14.90 22.04 11.80
N VAL A 184 -15.93 22.24 10.96
CA VAL A 184 -17.28 21.71 11.22
C VAL A 184 -17.34 20.21 10.94
N VAL A 185 -16.75 19.73 9.83
CA VAL A 185 -16.67 18.30 9.50
C VAL A 185 -15.98 17.54 10.63
N GLN A 186 -14.82 18.00 11.09
CA GLN A 186 -14.09 17.37 12.21
C GLN A 186 -14.95 17.23 13.48
N ARG A 187 -15.85 18.18 13.74
CA ARG A 187 -16.68 18.16 14.95
C ARG A 187 -17.99 17.40 14.82
N LYS A 188 -18.58 17.36 13.62
CA LYS A 188 -19.98 16.94 13.43
C LYS A 188 -20.18 15.84 12.39
N VAL A 189 -19.16 15.40 11.66
CA VAL A 189 -19.32 14.35 10.64
C VAL A 189 -19.81 13.03 11.22
N GLN A 190 -19.57 12.77 12.51
CA GLN A 190 -20.10 11.59 13.20
C GLN A 190 -21.64 11.57 13.25
N GLU A 191 -22.31 12.72 13.14
CA GLU A 191 -23.77 12.84 13.06
C GLU A 191 -24.33 12.70 11.63
N ALA A 192 -23.44 12.60 10.63
CA ALA A 192 -23.84 12.52 9.23
C ALA A 192 -24.57 11.20 8.91
N ARG A 193 -25.53 11.27 7.98
CA ARG A 193 -26.07 10.08 7.29
C ARG A 193 -25.12 9.69 6.17
N HIS A 194 -25.25 8.46 5.63
CA HIS A 194 -24.40 7.98 4.55
C HIS A 194 -24.38 8.93 3.33
N VAL A 195 -25.52 9.52 2.95
CA VAL A 195 -25.59 10.49 1.84
C VAL A 195 -24.83 11.78 2.15
N ASP A 196 -24.97 12.30 3.37
CA ASP A 196 -24.28 13.54 3.77
C ASP A 196 -22.76 13.30 3.81
N LEU A 197 -22.32 12.16 4.35
CA LEU A 197 -20.92 11.73 4.38
C LEU A 197 -20.34 11.61 2.96
N SER A 198 -21.05 10.94 2.06
CA SER A 198 -20.65 10.76 0.66
C SER A 198 -20.50 12.10 -0.07
N MET A 199 -21.43 13.04 0.12
CA MET A 199 -21.35 14.37 -0.47
C MET A 199 -20.22 15.21 0.12
N ILE A 200 -19.99 15.13 1.43
CA ILE A 200 -18.84 15.79 2.10
C ILE A 200 -17.53 15.24 1.53
N ALA A 201 -17.38 13.91 1.52
CA ALA A 201 -16.18 13.24 0.99
C ALA A 201 -15.93 13.66 -0.47
N TRP A 202 -16.94 13.59 -1.33
CA TRP A 202 -16.83 14.03 -2.72
C TRP A 202 -16.41 15.49 -2.83
N ALA A 203 -17.05 16.40 -2.09
CA ALA A 203 -16.76 17.83 -2.18
C ALA A 203 -15.34 18.16 -1.71
N PHE A 204 -14.88 17.62 -0.59
CA PHE A 204 -13.52 17.86 -0.10
C PHE A 204 -12.46 17.17 -0.97
N GLY A 205 -12.77 15.99 -1.51
CA GLY A 205 -11.92 15.31 -2.49
C GLY A 205 -11.74 16.13 -3.77
N MET A 206 -12.83 16.62 -4.36
CA MET A 206 -12.78 17.45 -5.57
C MET A 206 -12.20 18.84 -5.33
N ALA A 207 -12.35 19.38 -4.12
CA ALA A 207 -11.67 20.62 -3.74
C ALA A 207 -10.16 20.42 -3.51
N GLU A 208 -9.71 19.17 -3.33
CA GLU A 208 -8.35 18.81 -2.93
C GLU A 208 -7.92 19.57 -1.66
N ARG A 209 -8.85 19.67 -0.70
CA ARG A 209 -8.63 20.30 0.60
C ARG A 209 -9.01 19.34 1.72
N GLY A 210 -8.26 19.39 2.81
CA GLY A 210 -8.55 18.62 4.02
C GLY A 210 -7.29 18.15 4.72
N SER A 211 -7.31 18.18 6.05
CA SER A 211 -6.25 17.61 6.89
C SER A 211 -6.42 16.11 7.12
N SER A 212 -5.33 15.47 7.56
CA SER A 212 -5.35 14.10 8.07
C SER A 212 -6.34 13.92 9.23
N ALA A 213 -6.53 14.94 10.07
CA ALA A 213 -7.49 14.89 11.17
C ALA A 213 -8.95 14.84 10.68
N MET A 214 -9.30 15.63 9.66
CA MET A 214 -10.62 15.55 9.03
C MET A 214 -10.84 14.18 8.39
N CYS A 215 -9.83 13.65 7.70
CA CYS A 215 -9.92 12.33 7.08
C CYS A 215 -10.05 11.21 8.11
N ALA A 216 -9.39 11.32 9.27
CA ALA A 216 -9.59 10.37 10.37
C ALA A 216 -11.05 10.34 10.86
N GLU A 217 -11.69 11.50 10.98
CA GLU A 217 -13.10 11.60 11.36
C GLU A 217 -14.04 11.05 10.27
N ILE A 218 -13.78 11.37 9.00
CA ILE A 218 -14.51 10.80 7.86
C ILE A 218 -14.38 9.27 7.83
N SER A 219 -13.16 8.74 8.07
CA SER A 219 -12.91 7.30 8.12
C SER A 219 -13.71 6.63 9.25
N SER A 220 -13.66 7.18 10.46
CA SER A 220 -14.43 6.70 11.61
C SER A 220 -15.95 6.69 11.32
N ALA A 221 -16.47 7.76 10.73
CA ALA A 221 -17.89 7.84 10.35
C ALA A 221 -18.24 6.82 9.24
N ALA A 222 -17.36 6.62 8.25
CA ALA A 222 -17.55 5.65 7.19
C ALA A 222 -17.53 4.21 7.71
N LEU A 223 -16.60 3.87 8.61
CA LEU A 223 -16.52 2.55 9.24
C LEU A 223 -17.78 2.25 10.06
N ARG A 224 -18.30 3.23 10.81
CA ARG A 224 -19.56 3.11 11.55
C ARG A 224 -20.76 2.87 10.62
N LEU A 225 -20.80 3.54 9.47
CA LEU A 225 -21.89 3.46 8.50
C LEU A 225 -21.67 2.39 7.42
N MET A 226 -20.61 1.59 7.50
CA MET A 226 -20.11 0.76 6.38
C MET A 226 -21.19 -0.13 5.74
N GLN A 227 -22.10 -0.68 6.54
CA GLN A 227 -23.18 -1.53 6.05
C GLN A 227 -24.25 -0.75 5.27
N GLU A 228 -24.46 0.53 5.60
CA GLU A 228 -25.40 1.44 4.92
C GLU A 228 -24.80 2.10 3.67
N LEU A 229 -23.48 1.98 3.45
CA LEU A 229 -22.83 2.66 2.33
C LEU A 229 -23.18 1.98 0.99
N THR A 230 -23.82 2.76 0.12
CA THR A 230 -24.08 2.40 -1.28
C THR A 230 -22.78 2.40 -2.10
N PRO A 231 -22.75 1.76 -3.29
CA PRO A 231 -21.61 1.82 -4.22
C PRO A 231 -21.03 3.22 -4.44
N GLN A 232 -21.90 4.21 -4.70
CA GLN A 232 -21.51 5.60 -4.85
C GLN A 232 -20.87 6.18 -3.58
N CYS A 233 -21.38 5.83 -2.40
CA CYS A 233 -20.81 6.29 -1.13
C CYS A 233 -19.40 5.70 -0.92
N LEU A 234 -19.21 4.42 -1.24
CA LEU A 234 -17.89 3.78 -1.16
C LEU A 234 -16.90 4.44 -2.10
N ALA A 235 -17.30 4.69 -3.35
CA ALA A 235 -16.45 5.37 -4.34
C ALA A 235 -16.06 6.77 -3.88
N ASN A 236 -17.01 7.58 -3.40
CA ASN A 236 -16.73 8.95 -2.94
C ASN A 236 -15.87 9.00 -1.67
N VAL A 237 -16.08 8.08 -0.73
CA VAL A 237 -15.24 7.96 0.46
C VAL A 237 -13.84 7.53 0.05
N ALA A 238 -13.65 6.55 -0.81
CA ALA A 238 -12.31 6.19 -1.31
C ALA A 238 -11.63 7.37 -2.04
N LEU A 239 -12.40 8.10 -2.85
CA LEU A 239 -11.92 9.20 -3.69
C LEU A 239 -11.24 10.31 -2.87
N VAL A 240 -11.80 10.70 -1.73
CA VAL A 240 -11.21 11.80 -0.93
C VAL A 240 -9.84 11.42 -0.36
N PHE A 241 -9.65 10.19 0.11
CA PHE A 241 -8.35 9.72 0.60
C PHE A 241 -7.33 9.63 -0.54
N ALA A 242 -7.76 9.10 -1.69
CA ALA A 242 -6.92 8.97 -2.87
C ALA A 242 -6.46 10.32 -3.43
N ARG A 243 -7.34 11.32 -3.51
CA ARG A 243 -7.00 12.67 -3.99
C ARG A 243 -6.11 13.44 -3.01
N LEU A 244 -6.34 13.30 -1.71
CA LEU A 244 -5.54 13.96 -0.68
C LEU A 244 -4.21 13.24 -0.39
N GLY A 245 -4.02 12.04 -0.90
CA GLY A 245 -2.81 11.24 -0.65
C GLY A 245 -2.68 10.81 0.81
N ILE A 246 -3.80 10.58 1.49
CA ILE A 246 -3.83 10.17 2.91
C ILE A 246 -4.07 8.66 2.98
N GLU A 247 -3.11 7.94 3.55
CA GLU A 247 -3.18 6.49 3.71
C GLU A 247 -4.16 6.09 4.82
N ASN A 248 -5.01 5.10 4.56
CA ASN A 248 -5.90 4.50 5.55
C ASN A 248 -6.24 3.04 5.21
N SER A 249 -5.31 2.13 5.50
CA SER A 249 -5.43 0.72 5.12
C SER A 249 -6.67 0.03 5.70
N GLU A 250 -7.09 0.38 6.92
CA GLU A 250 -8.29 -0.17 7.56
C GLU A 250 -9.57 0.18 6.79
N LEU A 251 -9.72 1.46 6.42
CA LEU A 251 -10.85 1.93 5.63
C LEU A 251 -10.89 1.27 4.25
N PHE A 252 -9.75 1.23 3.55
CA PHE A 252 -9.67 0.61 2.23
C PHE A 252 -9.99 -0.89 2.26
N GLU A 253 -9.56 -1.62 3.29
CA GLU A 253 -9.92 -3.02 3.47
C GLU A 253 -11.42 -3.21 3.81
N ALA A 254 -12.02 -2.29 4.57
CA ALA A 254 -13.46 -2.31 4.84
C ALA A 254 -14.28 -2.01 3.58
N ILE A 255 -13.86 -1.02 2.77
CA ILE A 255 -14.45 -0.69 1.48
C ILE A 255 -14.35 -1.90 0.55
N ARG A 256 -13.19 -2.55 0.46
CA ARG A 256 -12.98 -3.76 -0.35
C ARG A 256 -13.99 -4.87 0.02
N ARG A 257 -14.09 -5.21 1.30
CA ARG A 257 -15.03 -6.23 1.79
C ARG A 257 -16.49 -5.88 1.49
N ARG A 258 -16.88 -4.62 1.70
CA ARG A 258 -18.23 -4.16 1.39
C ARG A 258 -18.50 -4.18 -0.11
N THR A 259 -17.59 -3.73 -0.95
CA THR A 259 -17.73 -3.78 -2.40
C THR A 259 -17.90 -5.20 -2.91
N LEU A 260 -17.09 -6.15 -2.45
CA LEU A 260 -17.20 -7.57 -2.84
C LEU A 260 -18.58 -8.17 -2.52
N SER A 261 -19.25 -7.68 -1.47
CA SER A 261 -20.61 -8.13 -1.11
C SER A 261 -21.73 -7.57 -1.98
N GLN A 262 -21.47 -6.51 -2.76
CA GLN A 262 -22.49 -5.78 -3.53
C GLN A 262 -22.04 -5.39 -4.94
N VAL A 263 -21.10 -6.14 -5.54
CA VAL A 263 -20.53 -5.85 -6.87
C VAL A 263 -21.61 -5.59 -7.92
N LEU A 264 -22.69 -6.38 -7.89
CA LEU A 264 -23.78 -6.30 -8.87
C LEU A 264 -24.58 -4.99 -8.79
N ASP A 265 -24.51 -4.27 -7.67
CA ASP A 265 -25.23 -3.01 -7.45
C ASP A 265 -24.45 -1.80 -7.98
N PHE A 266 -23.18 -1.98 -8.37
CA PHE A 266 -22.36 -0.88 -8.87
C PHE A 266 -22.80 -0.41 -10.26
N ALA A 267 -22.98 0.90 -10.41
CA ALA A 267 -23.12 1.55 -11.70
C ALA A 267 -21.74 1.83 -12.34
N ASP A 268 -21.75 2.18 -13.62
CA ASP A 268 -20.56 2.49 -14.42
C ASP A 268 -19.63 3.53 -13.78
N PHE A 269 -20.20 4.67 -13.40
CA PHE A 269 -19.44 5.75 -12.77
C PHE A 269 -18.83 5.31 -11.44
N ASP A 270 -19.57 4.55 -10.63
CA ASP A 270 -19.13 4.11 -9.31
C ASP A 270 -17.98 3.11 -9.42
N VAL A 271 -18.03 2.16 -10.38
CA VAL A 271 -16.92 1.24 -10.65
C VAL A 271 -15.67 2.03 -11.02
N THR A 272 -15.81 2.96 -11.96
CA THR A 272 -14.67 3.72 -12.50
C THR A 272 -14.02 4.58 -11.41
N SER A 273 -14.85 5.30 -10.65
CA SER A 273 -14.39 6.15 -9.55
C SER A 273 -13.74 5.32 -8.43
N LEU A 274 -14.28 4.15 -8.09
CA LEU A 274 -13.69 3.30 -7.07
C LEU A 274 -12.36 2.71 -7.54
N CYS A 275 -12.30 2.10 -8.73
CA CYS A 275 -11.06 1.56 -9.29
C CYS A 275 -9.96 2.63 -9.35
N TRP A 276 -10.30 3.85 -9.81
CA TRP A 276 -9.37 4.97 -9.84
C TRP A 276 -8.85 5.32 -8.44
N ALA A 277 -9.75 5.42 -7.45
CA ALA A 277 -9.39 5.77 -6.09
C ALA A 277 -8.51 4.69 -5.43
N MET A 278 -8.85 3.41 -5.57
CA MET A 278 -8.07 2.29 -5.02
C MET A 278 -6.67 2.23 -5.65
N ALA A 279 -6.57 2.39 -6.98
CA ALA A 279 -5.29 2.40 -7.69
C ALA A 279 -4.42 3.59 -7.29
N ARG A 280 -5.01 4.79 -7.20
CA ARG A 280 -4.30 6.02 -6.82
C ARG A 280 -3.79 5.97 -5.37
N ALA A 281 -4.52 5.31 -4.48
CA ALA A 281 -4.16 5.15 -3.07
C ALA A 281 -3.23 3.95 -2.79
N ASP A 282 -2.73 3.26 -3.83
CA ASP A 282 -1.94 2.02 -3.71
C ASP A 282 -2.63 0.93 -2.87
N ALA A 283 -3.97 0.91 -2.87
CA ALA A 283 -4.81 -0.04 -2.14
C ALA A 283 -5.38 -1.11 -3.10
N VAL A 284 -4.52 -1.67 -3.95
CA VAL A 284 -4.94 -2.57 -5.04
C VAL A 284 -5.24 -3.97 -4.50
N ASP A 285 -6.42 -4.50 -4.85
CA ASP A 285 -6.81 -5.89 -4.61
C ASP A 285 -7.21 -6.55 -5.93
N PHE A 286 -6.49 -7.61 -6.31
CA PHE A 286 -6.67 -8.29 -7.60
C PHE A 286 -8.07 -8.90 -7.76
N GLU A 287 -8.62 -9.50 -6.70
CA GLU A 287 -9.97 -10.10 -6.74
C GLU A 287 -11.05 -9.03 -6.96
N LEU A 288 -10.96 -7.91 -6.25
CA LEU A 288 -11.87 -6.78 -6.40
C LEU A 288 -11.85 -6.22 -7.83
N PHE A 289 -10.66 -5.94 -8.36
CA PHE A 289 -10.52 -5.41 -9.72
C PHE A 289 -11.06 -6.37 -10.77
N ASP A 290 -10.78 -7.67 -10.63
CA ASP A 290 -11.29 -8.71 -11.53
C ASP A 290 -12.84 -8.78 -11.50
N LYS A 291 -13.46 -8.77 -10.31
CA LYS A 291 -14.93 -8.81 -10.20
C LYS A 291 -15.60 -7.55 -10.74
N LEU A 292 -15.03 -6.37 -10.48
CA LEU A 292 -15.55 -5.11 -11.01
C LEU A 292 -15.38 -5.02 -12.54
N ALA A 293 -14.28 -5.54 -13.09
CA ALA A 293 -14.06 -5.63 -14.53
C ALA A 293 -15.06 -6.58 -15.20
N ASN A 294 -15.23 -7.78 -14.64
CA ASN A 294 -16.22 -8.75 -15.11
C ASN A 294 -17.64 -8.18 -15.06
N HIS A 295 -18.01 -7.48 -13.98
CA HIS A 295 -19.29 -6.77 -13.89
C HIS A 295 -19.45 -5.73 -15.00
N THR A 296 -18.43 -4.88 -15.20
CA THR A 296 -18.39 -3.84 -16.25
C THR A 296 -18.61 -4.42 -17.65
N VAL A 297 -17.93 -5.53 -17.97
CA VAL A 297 -18.06 -6.22 -19.26
C VAL A 297 -19.45 -6.87 -19.38
N SER A 298 -19.90 -7.60 -18.36
CA SER A 298 -21.18 -8.32 -18.38
C SER A 298 -22.39 -7.41 -18.56
N CYS A 299 -22.35 -6.20 -17.98
CA CYS A 299 -23.41 -5.21 -18.13
C CYS A 299 -23.24 -4.30 -19.35
N GLY A 300 -22.18 -4.47 -20.14
CA GLY A 300 -21.91 -3.66 -21.33
C GLY A 300 -21.70 -2.18 -21.03
N PHE A 301 -21.14 -1.85 -19.86
CA PHE A 301 -20.99 -0.47 -19.38
C PHE A 301 -20.10 0.37 -20.30
N VAL A 302 -19.05 -0.20 -20.87
CA VAL A 302 -18.12 0.52 -21.75
C VAL A 302 -18.82 1.19 -22.94
N LYS A 303 -19.92 0.61 -23.45
CA LYS A 303 -20.69 1.13 -24.60
C LYS A 303 -21.36 2.48 -24.34
N ARG A 304 -21.52 2.88 -23.08
CA ARG A 304 -22.12 4.15 -22.66
C ARG A 304 -21.12 5.12 -22.01
N TYR A 305 -19.84 4.79 -22.03
CA TYR A 305 -18.80 5.62 -21.42
C TYR A 305 -18.56 6.90 -22.19
N SER A 306 -18.19 7.95 -21.46
CA SER A 306 -17.47 9.07 -22.04
C SER A 306 -15.99 8.70 -22.27
N ALA A 307 -15.30 9.45 -23.13
CA ALA A 307 -13.85 9.30 -23.35
C ALA A 307 -13.06 9.38 -22.02
N GLU A 308 -13.49 10.29 -21.14
CA GLU A 308 -12.89 10.49 -19.81
C GLU A 308 -13.03 9.24 -18.94
N MET A 309 -14.23 8.67 -18.83
CA MET A 309 -14.47 7.49 -17.99
C MET A 309 -13.67 6.28 -18.49
N ALA A 310 -13.63 6.07 -19.80
CA ALA A 310 -12.89 4.97 -20.39
C ALA A 310 -11.37 5.11 -20.16
N ALA A 311 -10.83 6.31 -20.32
CA ALA A 311 -9.42 6.60 -20.04
C ALA A 311 -9.08 6.47 -18.54
N GLN A 312 -9.96 6.92 -17.64
CA GLN A 312 -9.77 6.78 -16.19
C GLN A 312 -9.78 5.32 -15.76
N LEU A 313 -10.68 4.50 -16.31
CA LEU A 313 -10.72 3.07 -16.02
C LEU A 313 -9.46 2.37 -16.54
N ALA A 314 -9.05 2.62 -17.79
CA ALA A 314 -7.82 2.07 -18.35
C ALA A 314 -6.59 2.44 -17.51
N TRP A 315 -6.49 3.71 -17.11
CA TRP A 315 -5.43 4.20 -16.24
C TRP A 315 -5.43 3.50 -14.88
N ALA A 316 -6.60 3.34 -14.25
CA ALA A 316 -6.72 2.69 -12.95
C ALA A 316 -6.21 1.24 -12.99
N PHE A 317 -6.57 0.47 -14.02
CA PHE A 317 -6.10 -0.90 -14.19
C PHE A 317 -4.60 -0.97 -14.49
N ALA A 318 -4.07 -0.04 -15.27
CA ALA A 318 -2.64 0.03 -15.57
C ALA A 318 -1.80 0.37 -14.32
N VAL A 319 -2.22 1.34 -13.51
CA VAL A 319 -1.59 1.67 -12.22
C VAL A 319 -1.67 0.48 -11.26
N ALA A 320 -2.83 -0.18 -11.22
CA ALA A 320 -3.05 -1.38 -10.42
C ALA A 320 -2.27 -2.61 -10.93
N ARG A 321 -1.66 -2.53 -12.13
CA ARG A 321 -0.98 -3.64 -12.81
C ARG A 321 -1.87 -4.87 -13.00
N VAL A 322 -3.15 -4.64 -13.24
CA VAL A 322 -4.15 -5.68 -13.50
C VAL A 322 -4.47 -5.68 -14.98
N ALA A 323 -4.00 -6.70 -15.69
CA ALA A 323 -4.35 -6.92 -17.09
C ALA A 323 -5.62 -7.79 -17.17
N HIS A 324 -6.79 -7.15 -17.30
CA HIS A 324 -8.07 -7.85 -17.49
C HIS A 324 -8.45 -7.88 -18.98
N GLU A 325 -8.06 -8.95 -19.66
CA GLU A 325 -8.15 -9.09 -21.13
C GLU A 325 -9.55 -8.77 -21.70
N PRO A 326 -10.68 -9.28 -21.18
CA PRO A 326 -12.00 -8.93 -21.73
C PRO A 326 -12.36 -7.45 -21.62
N LEU A 327 -11.90 -6.78 -20.55
CA LEU A 327 -12.19 -5.35 -20.35
C LEU A 327 -11.36 -4.51 -21.31
N PHE A 328 -10.08 -4.84 -21.47
CA PHE A 328 -9.21 -4.15 -22.41
C PHE A 328 -9.62 -4.40 -23.86
N SER A 329 -10.16 -5.58 -24.20
CA SER A 329 -10.80 -5.79 -25.51
C SER A 329 -11.97 -4.83 -25.76
N GLU A 330 -12.90 -4.68 -24.81
CA GLU A 330 -14.03 -3.73 -24.95
C GLU A 330 -13.57 -2.26 -25.00
N LEU A 331 -12.54 -1.90 -24.23
CA LEU A 331 -11.93 -0.57 -24.28
C LEU A 331 -11.22 -0.32 -25.62
N SER A 332 -10.64 -1.35 -26.24
CA SER A 332 -10.01 -1.26 -27.56
C SER A 332 -11.06 -0.99 -28.63
N ASP A 333 -12.16 -1.75 -28.62
CA ASP A 333 -13.28 -1.54 -29.54
C ASP A 333 -13.90 -0.15 -29.37
N PHE A 334 -14.06 0.31 -28.13
CA PHE A 334 -14.52 1.66 -27.82
C PHE A 334 -13.58 2.73 -28.41
N MET A 335 -12.27 2.58 -28.22
CA MET A 335 -11.29 3.51 -28.77
C MET A 335 -11.29 3.48 -30.31
N ALA A 336 -11.35 2.31 -30.94
CA ALA A 336 -11.42 2.19 -32.40
C ALA A 336 -12.64 2.92 -32.99
N GLN A 337 -13.77 2.95 -32.27
CA GLN A 337 -15.01 3.61 -32.69
C GLN A 337 -15.03 5.11 -32.39
N HIS A 338 -14.38 5.57 -31.31
CA HIS A 338 -14.58 6.92 -30.78
C HIS A 338 -13.31 7.80 -30.72
N ALA A 339 -12.12 7.27 -31.06
CA ALA A 339 -10.87 8.02 -30.90
C ALA A 339 -10.85 9.40 -31.59
N SER A 340 -11.57 9.58 -32.70
CA SER A 340 -11.62 10.85 -33.44
C SER A 340 -12.23 12.03 -32.67
N VAL A 341 -12.99 11.76 -31.60
CA VAL A 341 -13.56 12.81 -30.74
C VAL A 341 -12.83 12.94 -29.40
N PHE A 342 -11.76 12.17 -29.19
CA PHE A 342 -11.00 12.23 -27.94
C PHE A 342 -10.11 13.46 -27.90
N GLU A 343 -9.99 14.04 -26.70
CA GLU A 343 -8.91 14.95 -26.40
C GLU A 343 -7.57 14.21 -26.35
N ALA A 344 -6.48 14.92 -26.67
CA ALA A 344 -5.11 14.36 -26.71
C ALA A 344 -4.73 13.62 -25.42
N GLN A 345 -5.17 14.15 -24.27
CA GLN A 345 -4.93 13.54 -22.96
C GLN A 345 -5.47 12.11 -22.86
N TYR A 346 -6.66 11.84 -23.40
CA TYR A 346 -7.27 10.52 -23.31
C TYR A 346 -6.57 9.51 -24.22
N VAL A 347 -6.20 9.92 -25.44
CA VAL A 347 -5.40 9.09 -26.35
C VAL A 347 -4.05 8.71 -25.71
N ALA A 348 -3.37 9.69 -25.10
CA ALA A 348 -2.11 9.45 -24.40
C ALA A 348 -2.28 8.51 -23.18
N ASN A 349 -3.36 8.67 -22.41
CA ASN A 349 -3.66 7.78 -21.28
C ASN A 349 -3.91 6.35 -21.74
N PHE A 350 -4.62 6.14 -22.85
CA PHE A 350 -4.80 4.81 -23.43
C PHE A 350 -3.47 4.21 -23.89
N ALA A 351 -2.67 4.94 -24.66
CA ALA A 351 -1.36 4.49 -25.10
C ALA A 351 -0.47 4.09 -23.90
N TRP A 352 -0.45 4.91 -22.85
CA TRP A 352 0.28 4.61 -21.63
C TRP A 352 -0.26 3.39 -20.89
N ALA A 353 -1.58 3.25 -20.76
CA ALA A 353 -2.21 2.15 -20.04
C ALA A 353 -1.96 0.80 -20.72
N TYR A 354 -2.18 0.73 -22.03
CA TYR A 354 -1.94 -0.49 -22.83
C TYR A 354 -0.47 -0.88 -22.79
N ALA A 355 0.44 0.08 -22.99
CA ALA A 355 1.87 -0.19 -22.91
C ALA A 355 2.30 -0.61 -21.49
N THR A 356 1.76 0.00 -20.44
CA THR A 356 2.09 -0.35 -19.05
C THR A 356 1.76 -1.81 -18.74
N LEU A 357 0.62 -2.29 -19.23
CA LEU A 357 0.14 -3.65 -19.06
C LEU A 357 0.66 -4.66 -20.09
N ASP A 358 1.51 -4.23 -21.03
CA ASP A 358 2.06 -5.07 -22.10
C ASP A 358 0.97 -5.65 -23.04
N ILE A 359 -0.09 -4.87 -23.30
CA ILE A 359 -1.22 -5.28 -24.14
C ILE A 359 -0.98 -4.80 -25.58
N ALA A 360 -0.67 -5.75 -26.46
CA ALA A 360 -0.44 -5.52 -27.88
C ALA A 360 -1.71 -5.68 -28.73
N ASP A 361 -2.81 -5.02 -28.35
CA ASP A 361 -4.06 -5.06 -29.11
C ASP A 361 -3.96 -4.20 -30.38
N ALA A 362 -4.09 -4.83 -31.55
CA ALA A 362 -3.87 -4.17 -32.83
C ALA A 362 -4.89 -3.05 -33.12
N SER A 363 -6.16 -3.23 -32.76
CA SER A 363 -7.22 -2.24 -32.97
C SER A 363 -6.96 -0.98 -32.15
N ALA A 364 -6.50 -1.17 -30.90
CA ALA A 364 -6.16 -0.07 -30.01
C ALA A 364 -4.98 0.75 -30.57
N TRP A 365 -3.86 0.10 -30.89
CA TRP A 365 -2.66 0.77 -31.38
C TRP A 365 -2.88 1.45 -32.74
N GLN A 366 -3.67 0.86 -33.64
CA GLN A 366 -4.07 1.51 -34.89
C GLN A 366 -4.93 2.77 -34.66
N ALA A 367 -5.84 2.74 -33.67
CA ALA A 367 -6.68 3.89 -33.34
C ALA A 367 -5.84 5.04 -32.75
N VAL A 368 -4.93 4.73 -31.82
CA VAL A 368 -3.97 5.71 -31.26
C VAL A 368 -3.13 6.30 -32.39
N ALA A 369 -2.53 5.46 -33.23
CA ALA A 369 -1.66 5.92 -34.31
C ALA A 369 -2.40 6.87 -35.28
N ARG A 370 -3.62 6.51 -35.68
CA ARG A 370 -4.46 7.35 -36.54
C ARG A 370 -4.67 8.74 -35.94
N GLU A 371 -4.92 8.83 -34.64
CA GLU A 371 -5.19 10.12 -33.96
C GLU A 371 -3.94 10.94 -33.61
N CYS A 372 -2.76 10.34 -33.70
CA CYS A 372 -1.50 11.05 -33.57
C CYS A 372 -1.00 11.61 -34.92
N LYS A 373 -1.24 10.90 -36.03
CA LYS A 373 -0.79 11.26 -37.38
C LYS A 373 -1.35 12.56 -37.94
N GLY A 374 -0.66 13.10 -38.95
CA GLY A 374 -1.11 14.22 -39.77
C GLY A 374 -0.96 15.56 -39.04
N GLY A 375 0.07 15.67 -38.20
CA GLY A 375 0.34 16.87 -37.40
C GLY A 375 -0.56 17.04 -36.18
N ARG A 376 -1.37 16.03 -35.79
CA ARG A 376 -2.19 16.10 -34.58
C ARG A 376 -1.36 16.08 -33.29
N LEU A 377 -0.19 15.44 -33.31
CA LEU A 377 0.78 15.44 -32.20
C LEU A 377 1.19 16.85 -31.74
N TRP A 378 1.11 17.88 -32.58
CA TRP A 378 1.38 19.27 -32.18
C TRP A 378 0.41 19.80 -31.11
N ARG A 379 -0.77 19.19 -30.96
CA ARG A 379 -1.78 19.57 -29.96
C ARG A 379 -1.55 18.94 -28.58
N TYR A 380 -0.67 17.93 -28.50
CA TYR A 380 -0.44 17.18 -27.28
C TYR A 380 0.41 18.02 -26.33
N ARG A 381 0.11 17.96 -25.04
CA ARG A 381 1.01 18.50 -24.02
C ARG A 381 2.31 17.69 -23.98
N PRO A 382 3.42 18.25 -23.47
CA PRO A 382 4.70 17.55 -23.49
C PRO A 382 4.65 16.17 -22.81
N ASP A 383 3.96 16.05 -21.66
CA ASP A 383 3.83 14.76 -20.95
C ASP A 383 2.99 13.74 -21.73
N GLU A 384 1.98 14.20 -22.45
CA GLU A 384 1.11 13.35 -23.29
C GLU A 384 1.88 12.84 -24.51
N LEU A 385 2.69 13.70 -25.13
CA LEU A 385 3.60 13.30 -26.19
C LEU A 385 4.59 12.24 -25.69
N CYS A 386 5.20 12.44 -24.52
CA CYS A 386 6.12 11.46 -23.93
C CYS A 386 5.43 10.11 -23.68
N ALA A 387 4.19 10.12 -23.18
CA ALA A 387 3.41 8.93 -22.92
C ALA A 387 3.12 8.13 -24.20
N VAL A 388 2.72 8.82 -25.27
CA VAL A 388 2.53 8.22 -26.60
C VAL A 388 3.84 7.63 -27.12
N CYS A 389 4.93 8.43 -27.14
CA CYS A 389 6.24 7.99 -27.62
C CYS A 389 6.74 6.75 -26.87
N TRP A 390 6.65 6.77 -25.54
CA TRP A 390 7.01 5.63 -24.69
C TRP A 390 6.13 4.42 -24.94
N GLY A 391 4.83 4.61 -25.17
CA GLY A 391 3.90 3.52 -25.44
C GLY A 391 4.27 2.74 -26.71
N PHE A 392 4.47 3.45 -27.82
CA PHE A 392 4.91 2.85 -29.09
C PHE A 392 6.29 2.20 -28.98
N ALA A 393 7.24 2.85 -28.29
CA ALA A 393 8.57 2.31 -28.06
C ALA A 393 8.56 1.02 -27.22
N LYS A 394 7.73 0.97 -26.17
CA LYS A 394 7.68 -0.17 -25.25
C LYS A 394 7.06 -1.40 -25.89
N ILE A 395 5.95 -1.24 -26.62
CA ILE A 395 5.29 -2.36 -27.31
C ILE A 395 6.06 -2.77 -28.57
N GLY A 396 6.92 -1.91 -29.11
CA GLY A 396 7.62 -2.16 -30.36
C GLY A 396 6.67 -2.14 -31.55
N TRP A 397 5.62 -1.32 -31.50
CA TRP A 397 4.66 -1.21 -32.60
C TRP A 397 5.23 -0.32 -33.70
N GLU A 398 5.38 -0.88 -34.89
CA GLU A 398 6.02 -0.23 -36.02
C GLU A 398 5.00 0.53 -36.90
N ASP A 399 5.12 1.86 -36.94
CA ASP A 399 4.44 2.72 -37.90
C ASP A 399 5.35 3.87 -38.30
N GLU A 400 5.88 3.76 -39.51
CA GLU A 400 6.92 4.63 -40.03
C GLU A 400 6.49 6.10 -40.08
N GLU A 401 5.28 6.37 -40.56
CA GLU A 401 4.73 7.72 -40.65
C GLU A 401 4.60 8.35 -39.25
N LEU A 402 4.06 7.60 -38.29
CA LEU A 402 3.90 8.10 -36.93
C LEU A 402 5.25 8.33 -36.23
N ILE A 403 6.21 7.43 -36.43
CA ILE A 403 7.55 7.56 -35.84
C ILE A 403 8.26 8.79 -36.40
N GLY A 404 8.13 9.07 -37.70
CA GLY A 404 8.57 10.31 -38.32
C GLY A 404 7.91 11.55 -37.71
N ASP A 405 6.59 11.56 -37.58
CA ASP A 405 5.83 12.65 -36.94
C ASP A 405 6.27 12.85 -35.48
N MET A 406 6.43 11.77 -34.71
CA MET A 406 6.92 11.80 -33.32
C MET A 406 8.31 12.42 -33.23
N ALA A 407 9.24 12.00 -34.09
CA ALA A 407 10.60 12.52 -34.12
C ALA A 407 10.62 14.01 -34.48
N GLN A 408 9.81 14.41 -35.47
CA GLN A 408 9.69 15.81 -35.87
C GLN A 408 9.18 16.68 -34.72
N VAL A 409 8.05 16.32 -34.10
CA VAL A 409 7.44 17.11 -33.01
C VAL A 409 8.35 17.14 -31.79
N ALA A 410 8.92 15.99 -31.39
CA ALA A 410 9.88 15.90 -30.30
C ALA A 410 11.07 16.83 -30.54
N SER A 411 11.69 16.79 -31.72
CA SER A 411 12.87 17.58 -32.05
C SER A 411 12.66 19.09 -31.93
N HIS A 412 11.44 19.58 -32.16
CA HIS A 412 11.12 21.02 -32.06
C HIS A 412 10.75 21.45 -30.64
N ARG A 413 10.30 20.52 -29.79
CA ARG A 413 9.75 20.81 -28.47
C ARG A 413 10.61 20.32 -27.31
N ILE A 414 11.79 19.75 -27.58
CA ILE A 414 12.75 19.29 -26.56
C ILE A 414 13.00 20.33 -25.46
N SER A 415 13.15 21.60 -25.83
CA SER A 415 13.42 22.69 -24.88
C SER A 415 12.24 23.02 -23.96
N GLU A 416 11.02 22.64 -24.33
CA GLU A 416 9.81 22.83 -23.51
C GLU A 416 9.68 21.78 -22.40
N LEU A 417 10.44 20.67 -22.49
CA LEU A 417 10.31 19.55 -21.57
C LEU A 417 11.00 19.86 -20.23
N GLU A 418 10.28 19.55 -19.15
CA GLU A 418 10.91 19.40 -17.85
C GLU A 418 11.84 18.19 -17.82
N THR A 419 12.76 18.16 -16.85
CA THR A 419 13.82 17.15 -16.75
C THR A 419 13.28 15.72 -16.82
N ARG A 420 12.20 15.42 -16.10
CA ARG A 420 11.65 14.06 -16.04
C ARG A 420 10.98 13.65 -17.35
N SER A 421 10.20 14.54 -17.95
CA SER A 421 9.56 14.30 -19.25
C SER A 421 10.59 14.15 -20.37
N LEU A 422 11.70 14.92 -20.33
CA LEU A 422 12.83 14.77 -21.24
C LEU A 422 13.52 13.40 -21.10
N ILE A 423 13.78 12.94 -19.87
CA ILE A 423 14.35 11.61 -19.61
C ILE A 423 13.44 10.50 -20.17
N ASN A 424 12.13 10.61 -19.93
CA ASN A 424 11.16 9.62 -20.42
C ASN A 424 11.09 9.59 -21.95
N LEU A 425 11.08 10.76 -22.59
CA LEU A 425 11.12 10.89 -24.04
C LEU A 425 12.39 10.26 -24.60
N LEU A 426 13.56 10.64 -24.09
CA LEU A 426 14.84 10.09 -24.54
C LEU A 426 14.92 8.57 -24.33
N SER A 427 14.36 8.05 -23.24
CA SER A 427 14.28 6.61 -23.00
C SER A 427 13.44 5.90 -24.07
N ALA A 428 12.32 6.50 -24.48
CA ALA A 428 11.49 5.98 -25.57
C ALA A 428 12.25 5.99 -26.90
N PHE A 429 12.91 7.10 -27.24
CA PHE A 429 13.65 7.22 -28.51
C PHE A 429 14.90 6.33 -28.57
N VAL A 430 15.60 6.11 -27.45
CA VAL A 430 16.68 5.13 -27.39
C VAL A 430 16.14 3.74 -27.71
N VAL A 431 15.00 3.35 -27.15
CA VAL A 431 14.37 2.05 -27.43
C VAL A 431 13.91 1.95 -28.88
N LEU A 432 13.33 3.00 -29.47
CA LEU A 432 12.95 3.02 -30.89
C LEU A 432 14.18 2.86 -31.81
N CYS A 433 15.28 3.53 -31.49
CA CYS A 433 16.53 3.40 -32.23
C CYS A 433 17.18 2.01 -32.06
N ASP A 434 17.08 1.41 -30.87
CA ASP A 434 17.60 0.07 -30.57
C ASP A 434 16.87 -1.01 -31.40
N HIS A 435 15.54 -0.98 -31.42
CA HIS A 435 14.72 -1.90 -32.24
C HIS A 435 15.05 -1.82 -33.73
N ARG A 436 15.44 -0.63 -34.21
CA ARG A 436 15.82 -0.39 -35.61
C ARG A 436 17.31 -0.62 -35.90
N GLY A 437 18.12 -0.95 -34.88
CA GLY A 437 19.57 -1.11 -35.02
C GLY A 437 20.33 0.17 -35.38
N THR A 438 19.74 1.35 -35.15
CA THR A 438 20.34 2.64 -35.53
C THR A 438 21.33 3.17 -34.49
N LEU A 439 21.35 2.63 -33.27
CA LEU A 439 22.29 3.02 -32.20
C LEU A 439 23.76 2.65 -32.51
N ASP A 440 24.01 1.48 -33.11
CA ASP A 440 25.36 0.97 -33.40
C ASP A 440 25.99 1.58 -34.67
N MET A 441 25.19 2.21 -35.52
CA MET A 441 25.63 2.73 -36.83
C MET A 441 26.53 3.97 -36.71
N ALA A 442 26.43 4.74 -35.61
CA ALA A 442 27.28 5.91 -35.36
C ALA A 442 28.76 5.55 -35.09
N GLN A 443 29.08 4.27 -34.85
CA GLN A 443 30.44 3.77 -34.60
C GLN A 443 31.07 3.02 -35.78
N ARG A 444 30.33 2.77 -36.87
CA ARG A 444 30.84 2.04 -38.05
C ARG A 444 31.58 2.98 -39.00
N GLN A 445 32.69 2.51 -39.58
CA GLN A 445 33.41 3.24 -40.63
C GLN A 445 32.48 3.49 -41.84
N GLU A 446 32.65 4.63 -42.51
CA GLU A 446 31.86 5.08 -43.68
C GLU A 446 31.64 4.02 -44.77
N SER A 447 32.49 2.98 -44.84
CA SER A 447 32.41 1.90 -45.81
C SER A 447 31.25 0.92 -45.63
N ASP A 448 30.66 0.82 -44.43
CA ASP A 448 29.59 -0.15 -44.13
C ASP A 448 28.16 0.44 -44.19
N ILE A 449 28.05 1.76 -44.36
CA ILE A 449 26.78 2.54 -44.25
C ILE A 449 25.88 2.38 -45.49
N ALA A 450 26.42 1.90 -46.62
CA ALA A 450 25.77 2.01 -47.93
C ALA A 450 24.59 1.04 -48.20
N SER A 451 24.18 0.17 -47.27
CA SER A 451 23.20 -0.90 -47.58
C SER A 451 21.86 -0.88 -46.82
N ALA A 452 21.61 0.04 -45.88
CA ALA A 452 20.31 0.16 -45.23
C ALA A 452 20.07 1.59 -44.70
N THR A 453 19.68 2.53 -45.57
CA THR A 453 19.08 3.80 -45.11
C THR A 453 17.65 3.51 -44.66
N LEU A 454 17.41 3.47 -43.36
CA LEU A 454 16.07 3.39 -42.78
C LEU A 454 15.37 4.75 -42.89
N GLU A 455 14.08 4.76 -43.23
CA GLU A 455 13.27 5.99 -43.25
C GLU A 455 13.27 6.65 -41.85
N HIS A 456 13.35 7.97 -41.82
CA HIS A 456 13.38 8.83 -40.62
C HIS A 456 14.57 8.67 -39.65
N GLN A 457 15.66 8.01 -40.07
CA GLN A 457 16.84 7.79 -39.24
C GLN A 457 17.54 9.09 -38.79
N GLU A 458 17.59 10.11 -39.66
CA GLU A 458 18.20 11.41 -39.37
C GLU A 458 17.40 12.17 -38.30
N GLU A 459 16.07 12.16 -38.39
CA GLU A 459 15.19 12.82 -37.43
C GLU A 459 15.29 12.17 -36.04
N LEU A 460 15.29 10.83 -35.97
CA LEU A 460 15.44 10.09 -34.71
C LEU A 460 16.78 10.39 -34.03
N THR A 461 17.87 10.39 -34.80
CA THR A 461 19.21 10.70 -34.30
C THR A 461 19.27 12.16 -33.82
N SER A 462 18.65 13.09 -34.55
CA SER A 462 18.59 14.50 -34.18
C SER A 462 17.86 14.73 -32.85
N VAL A 463 16.77 13.99 -32.58
CA VAL A 463 16.07 14.04 -31.28
C VAL A 463 16.99 13.62 -30.14
N LEU A 464 17.72 12.51 -30.30
CA LEU A 464 18.66 12.03 -29.28
C LEU A 464 19.81 13.03 -29.05
N GLU A 465 20.43 13.56 -30.12
CA GLU A 465 21.52 14.52 -30.00
C GLU A 465 21.10 15.80 -29.28
N ARG A 466 20.02 16.43 -29.75
CA ARG A 466 19.49 17.67 -29.16
C ARG A 466 19.00 17.43 -27.74
N GLY A 467 18.29 16.33 -27.51
CA GLY A 467 17.71 16.03 -26.20
C GLY A 467 18.77 15.67 -25.16
N LEU A 468 19.82 14.92 -25.52
CA LEU A 468 20.96 14.68 -24.64
C LEU A 468 21.76 15.97 -24.37
N SER A 469 21.89 16.85 -25.37
CA SER A 469 22.49 18.17 -25.15
C SER A 469 21.68 19.01 -24.16
N GLU A 470 20.35 19.07 -24.32
CA GLU A 470 19.45 19.76 -23.39
C GLU A 470 19.45 19.10 -22.00
N LEU A 471 19.51 17.77 -21.91
CA LEU A 471 19.57 17.06 -20.63
C LEU A 471 20.87 17.39 -19.86
N SER A 472 21.98 17.58 -20.58
CA SER A 472 23.28 17.91 -19.99
C SER A 472 23.31 19.29 -19.32
N THR A 473 22.41 20.21 -19.70
CA THR A 473 22.32 21.55 -19.12
C THR A 473 21.31 21.65 -17.97
N LYS A 474 20.40 20.68 -17.83
CA LYS A 474 19.38 20.68 -16.76
C LYS A 474 19.94 20.17 -15.42
N ALA A 475 19.42 20.75 -14.34
CA ALA A 475 19.69 20.25 -13.00
C ALA A 475 18.93 18.94 -12.76
N LEU A 476 19.67 17.83 -12.64
CA LEU A 476 19.12 16.52 -12.30
C LEU A 476 18.92 16.39 -10.79
N GLN A 477 17.92 15.65 -10.30
CA GLN A 477 17.88 15.29 -8.88
C GLN A 477 18.79 14.07 -8.61
N PRO A 478 19.48 14.00 -7.45
CA PRO A 478 20.21 12.80 -7.05
C PRO A 478 19.28 11.57 -6.98
N GLY A 479 19.79 10.38 -7.28
CA GLY A 479 19.01 9.12 -7.24
C GLY A 479 18.58 8.61 -8.60
N GLN A 480 17.29 8.26 -8.77
CA GLN A 480 16.80 7.55 -9.96
C GLN A 480 16.93 8.36 -11.26
N GLU A 481 16.69 9.68 -11.25
CA GLU A 481 16.79 10.53 -12.44
C GLU A 481 18.22 10.56 -12.98
N LEU A 482 19.20 10.78 -12.10
CA LEU A 482 20.62 10.79 -12.45
C LEU A 482 21.08 9.43 -13.00
N VAL A 483 20.63 8.34 -12.37
CA VAL A 483 20.93 6.97 -12.83
C VAL A 483 20.39 6.71 -14.24
N VAL A 484 19.15 7.10 -14.52
CA VAL A 484 18.55 6.91 -15.85
C VAL A 484 19.22 7.80 -16.88
N ALA A 485 19.50 9.07 -16.56
CA ALA A 485 20.21 9.99 -17.44
C ALA A 485 21.59 9.45 -17.83
N VAL A 486 22.37 8.95 -16.88
CA VAL A 486 23.67 8.31 -17.13
C VAL A 486 23.53 7.12 -18.08
N ARG A 487 22.53 6.25 -17.87
CA ARG A 487 22.26 5.12 -18.78
C ARG A 487 21.92 5.59 -20.20
N LEU A 488 21.18 6.68 -20.35
CA LEU A 488 20.85 7.25 -21.65
C LEU A 488 22.09 7.77 -22.38
N PHE A 489 22.95 8.54 -21.70
CA PHE A 489 24.22 9.00 -22.28
C PHE A 489 25.12 7.83 -22.68
N CYS A 490 25.20 6.77 -21.87
CA CYS A 490 25.96 5.56 -22.21
C CYS A 490 25.39 4.83 -23.43
N LYS A 491 24.07 4.57 -23.46
CA LYS A 491 23.41 3.89 -24.58
C LYS A 491 23.52 4.67 -25.89
N ALA A 492 23.59 6.00 -25.82
CA ALA A 492 23.78 6.86 -26.98
C ALA A 492 25.26 7.10 -27.33
N GLY A 493 26.22 6.41 -26.70
CA GLY A 493 27.65 6.55 -26.97
C GLY A 493 28.30 7.86 -26.47
N ARG A 494 27.57 8.71 -25.74
CA ARG A 494 28.03 10.02 -25.21
C ARG A 494 28.65 9.90 -23.81
N VAL A 495 29.69 9.09 -23.70
CA VAL A 495 30.18 8.66 -22.39
C VAL A 495 30.98 9.73 -21.66
N THR A 496 31.66 10.61 -22.39
CA THR A 496 32.33 11.79 -21.81
C THR A 496 31.33 12.65 -21.04
N ASP A 497 30.12 12.82 -21.57
CA ASP A 497 29.06 13.60 -20.91
C ASP A 497 28.49 12.86 -19.69
N ALA A 498 28.34 11.53 -19.78
CA ALA A 498 27.97 10.69 -18.64
C ALA A 498 29.00 10.83 -17.48
N CYS A 499 30.29 10.84 -17.80
CA CYS A 499 31.36 11.06 -16.81
C CYS A 499 31.25 12.42 -16.15
N GLN A 500 31.11 13.50 -16.94
CA GLN A 500 31.01 14.85 -16.42
C GLN A 500 29.83 15.00 -15.45
N LEU A 501 28.69 14.40 -15.79
CA LEU A 501 27.49 14.35 -14.96
C LEU A 501 27.76 13.68 -13.59
N CYS A 502 28.53 12.59 -13.58
CA CYS A 502 28.93 11.86 -12.36
C CYS A 502 30.00 12.60 -11.54
N CYS A 503 31.02 13.18 -12.19
CA CYS A 503 32.11 13.92 -11.54
C CYS A 503 31.61 15.15 -10.77
N GLN A 504 30.55 15.81 -11.23
CA GLN A 504 30.00 17.00 -10.58
C GLN A 504 29.29 16.71 -9.24
N ARG A 505 28.97 15.45 -8.92
CA ARG A 505 28.01 15.12 -7.85
C ARG A 505 28.52 14.18 -6.76
N THR A 506 29.76 13.68 -6.87
CA THR A 506 30.47 12.85 -5.86
C THR A 506 29.66 11.67 -5.29
N ASP A 507 28.61 11.18 -5.97
CA ASP A 507 27.78 10.07 -5.51
C ASP A 507 28.29 8.74 -6.07
N MET A 508 28.84 7.90 -5.19
CA MET A 508 29.36 6.57 -5.52
C MET A 508 28.27 5.61 -6.02
N THR A 509 27.00 5.84 -5.69
CA THR A 509 25.87 5.06 -6.22
C THR A 509 25.76 5.27 -7.73
N THR A 510 25.88 6.51 -8.18
CA THR A 510 25.84 6.87 -9.60
C THR A 510 27.06 6.32 -10.35
N TRP A 511 28.26 6.36 -9.76
CA TRP A 511 29.45 5.71 -10.32
C TRP A 511 29.31 4.20 -10.45
N SER A 512 28.70 3.53 -9.47
CA SER A 512 28.47 2.08 -9.53
C SER A 512 27.55 1.69 -10.70
N VAL A 513 26.53 2.51 -10.99
CA VAL A 513 25.63 2.26 -12.13
C VAL A 513 26.29 2.62 -13.44
N LEU A 514 27.08 3.70 -13.50
CA LEU A 514 27.87 4.07 -14.69
C LEU A 514 28.84 2.93 -15.08
N LEU A 515 29.60 2.40 -14.12
CA LEU A 515 30.53 1.31 -14.35
C LEU A 515 29.82 -0.01 -14.71
N ALA A 516 28.76 -0.38 -13.98
CA ALA A 516 28.00 -1.59 -14.30
C ALA A 516 27.30 -1.52 -15.68
N THR A 517 26.82 -0.33 -16.08
CA THR A 517 26.21 -0.13 -17.40
C THR A 517 27.26 -0.17 -18.50
N ALA A 518 28.42 0.46 -18.29
CA ALA A 518 29.53 0.43 -19.24
C ALA A 518 30.12 -0.98 -19.39
N GLU A 519 30.28 -1.74 -18.31
CA GLU A 519 30.80 -3.12 -18.35
C GLU A 519 29.89 -4.07 -19.13
N ARG A 520 28.57 -3.87 -19.08
CA ARG A 520 27.58 -4.64 -19.84
C ARG A 520 27.49 -4.24 -21.32
N SER A 521 27.94 -3.03 -21.66
CA SER A 521 27.75 -2.45 -23.00
C SER A 521 29.04 -2.42 -23.83
N ASP A 522 30.15 -1.93 -23.26
CA ASP A 522 31.44 -1.78 -23.95
C ASP A 522 32.63 -1.95 -22.98
N ALA A 523 33.39 -3.01 -23.21
CA ALA A 523 34.61 -3.36 -22.48
C ALA A 523 35.70 -2.26 -22.46
N SER A 524 35.88 -1.57 -23.59
CA SER A 524 36.86 -0.50 -23.75
C SER A 524 36.43 0.76 -22.99
N LEU A 525 35.13 0.95 -22.89
CA LEU A 525 34.54 2.08 -22.20
C LEU A 525 34.68 1.95 -20.68
N ALA A 526 34.37 0.76 -20.16
CA ALA A 526 34.60 0.43 -18.76
C ALA A 526 36.05 0.72 -18.35
N ALA A 527 37.04 0.32 -19.16
CA ALA A 527 38.46 0.58 -18.89
C ALA A 527 38.79 2.08 -18.78
N ARG A 528 38.32 2.91 -19.73
CA ARG A 528 38.53 4.37 -19.70
C ARG A 528 37.86 5.03 -18.48
N LEU A 529 36.70 4.52 -18.06
CA LEU A 529 35.98 4.99 -16.88
C LEU A 529 36.71 4.66 -15.58
N TRP A 530 37.30 3.47 -15.50
CA TRP A 530 38.12 3.03 -14.37
C TRP A 530 39.37 3.92 -14.18
N ASP A 531 40.06 4.26 -15.28
CA ASP A 531 41.23 5.15 -15.25
C ASP A 531 40.84 6.57 -14.81
N ARG A 532 39.74 7.10 -15.34
CA ARG A 532 39.27 8.45 -14.99
C ARG A 532 38.79 8.56 -13.55
N LEU A 533 38.06 7.56 -13.04
CA LEU A 533 37.67 7.47 -11.64
C LEU A 533 38.89 7.47 -10.71
N ALA A 534 39.99 6.83 -11.12
CA ALA A 534 41.22 6.85 -10.35
C ALA A 534 41.97 8.19 -10.39
N GLU A 535 41.75 9.04 -11.38
CA GLU A 535 42.32 10.39 -11.44
C GLU A 535 41.60 11.35 -10.48
N ASP A 536 40.28 11.19 -10.35
CA ASP A 536 39.41 12.10 -9.58
C ASP A 536 39.32 11.74 -8.08
N LEU A 537 39.83 10.58 -7.66
CA LEU A 537 39.83 10.14 -6.25
C LEU A 537 41.15 10.46 -5.51
N PRO A 538 41.12 10.82 -4.21
CA PRO A 538 42.35 11.00 -3.42
C PRO A 538 43.05 9.68 -3.10
N GLU A 539 44.38 9.68 -2.97
CA GLU A 539 45.12 8.51 -2.48
C GLU A 539 44.75 8.21 -1.02
N PRO A 540 44.54 6.93 -0.61
CA PRO A 540 44.90 5.67 -1.29
C PRO A 540 43.83 5.06 -2.21
N PHE A 541 42.69 5.74 -2.44
CA PHE A 541 41.56 5.19 -3.21
C PHE A 541 41.88 5.08 -4.69
N ALA A 542 42.53 6.10 -5.25
CA ALA A 542 43.05 6.06 -6.61
C ALA A 542 43.96 4.86 -6.86
N SER A 543 44.86 4.54 -5.93
CA SER A 543 45.74 3.36 -6.03
C SER A 543 44.98 2.03 -5.94
N ALA A 544 43.90 1.95 -5.18
CA ALA A 544 43.05 0.75 -5.11
C ALA A 544 42.24 0.54 -6.41
N VAL A 545 41.64 1.61 -6.93
CA VAL A 545 40.90 1.62 -8.20
C VAL A 545 41.83 1.24 -9.36
N ARG A 546 43.05 1.79 -9.44
CA ARG A 546 44.07 1.40 -10.43
C ARG A 546 44.47 -0.08 -10.36
N ARG A 547 44.62 -0.65 -9.16
CA ARG A 547 44.94 -2.08 -8.99
C ARG A 547 43.81 -2.98 -9.47
N CYS A 548 42.56 -2.60 -9.23
CA CYS A 548 41.39 -3.37 -9.67
C CYS A 548 41.17 -3.29 -11.18
N ALA A 549 41.38 -2.12 -11.79
CA ALA A 549 41.41 -1.96 -13.24
C ALA A 549 42.44 -2.91 -13.88
N ALA A 550 43.65 -2.99 -13.30
CA ALA A 550 44.69 -3.91 -13.76
C ALA A 550 44.32 -5.40 -13.59
N THR A 551 43.55 -5.74 -12.54
CA THR A 551 43.12 -7.12 -12.28
C THR A 551 42.01 -7.55 -13.25
N CYS A 552 41.04 -6.67 -13.53
CA CYS A 552 39.98 -6.91 -14.52
C CYS A 552 40.53 -7.02 -15.96
N HIS A 553 41.55 -6.22 -16.30
CA HIS A 553 42.28 -6.36 -17.56
C HIS A 553 43.09 -7.67 -17.64
N GLY A 554 43.66 -8.13 -16.53
CA GLY A 554 44.40 -9.39 -16.46
C GLY A 554 43.53 -10.64 -16.61
N VAL A 555 42.29 -10.61 -16.09
CA VAL A 555 41.33 -11.72 -16.20
C VAL A 555 40.82 -11.90 -17.64
N ARG A 556 40.52 -10.81 -18.36
CA ARG A 556 40.12 -10.90 -19.78
C ARG A 556 41.23 -11.44 -20.70
N MET A 557 42.50 -11.15 -20.37
CA MET A 557 43.64 -11.75 -21.06
C MET A 557 43.77 -13.27 -20.77
N GLN A 558 43.27 -13.77 -19.64
CA GLN A 558 43.27 -15.21 -19.32
C GLN A 558 42.09 -15.96 -19.95
N GLU A 559 40.93 -15.32 -20.17
CA GLU A 559 39.80 -15.91 -20.91
C GLU A 559 40.19 -16.24 -22.37
N SER A 560 41.06 -15.44 -22.99
CA SER A 560 41.65 -15.74 -24.32
C SER A 560 42.56 -16.98 -24.36
N TYR A 561 42.92 -17.58 -23.21
CA TYR A 561 43.77 -18.78 -23.12
C TYR A 561 43.07 -20.02 -22.54
N GLY A 562 41.73 -20.02 -22.41
CA GLY A 562 40.94 -21.25 -22.24
C GLY A 562 41.11 -22.00 -20.92
N LEU A 563 41.38 -21.31 -19.81
CA LEU A 563 41.30 -21.89 -18.45
C LEU A 563 39.87 -21.75 -17.87
N PRO A 564 39.41 -22.69 -17.02
CA PRO A 564 38.05 -22.67 -16.49
C PRO A 564 37.84 -21.48 -15.55
N ALA A 565 36.77 -20.71 -15.79
CA ALA A 565 36.38 -19.57 -14.99
C ALA A 565 36.03 -20.01 -13.55
N THR A 566 36.76 -19.46 -12.57
CA THR A 566 36.31 -19.47 -11.17
C THR A 566 35.09 -18.56 -11.02
N PRO A 567 34.16 -18.84 -10.08
CA PRO A 567 32.97 -18.01 -9.90
C PRO A 567 33.39 -16.66 -9.28
N GLN A 568 33.63 -15.67 -10.14
CA GLN A 568 33.96 -14.32 -9.72
C GLN A 568 32.66 -13.59 -9.36
N LEU A 569 32.59 -13.04 -8.14
CA LEU A 569 31.59 -12.05 -7.76
C LEU A 569 31.62 -10.90 -8.79
N GLU A 570 30.46 -10.54 -9.35
CA GLU A 570 30.35 -9.40 -10.27
C GLU A 570 31.01 -8.17 -9.62
N VAL A 571 31.86 -7.47 -10.37
CA VAL A 571 32.58 -6.28 -9.90
C VAL A 571 31.61 -5.21 -9.33
N SER A 572 30.37 -5.18 -9.83
CA SER A 572 29.27 -4.38 -9.27
C SER A 572 28.94 -4.72 -7.81
N GLU A 573 28.98 -5.99 -7.43
CA GLU A 573 28.72 -6.43 -6.05
C GLU A 573 29.88 -6.04 -5.13
N GLN A 574 31.12 -6.12 -5.63
CA GLN A 574 32.31 -5.68 -4.89
C GLN A 574 32.30 -4.15 -4.65
N LEU A 575 31.86 -3.38 -5.65
CA LEU A 575 31.70 -1.93 -5.55
C LEU A 575 30.55 -1.50 -4.65
N GLN A 576 29.42 -2.22 -4.66
CA GLN A 576 28.31 -1.98 -3.73
C GLN A 576 28.73 -2.22 -2.27
N ARG A 577 29.49 -3.29 -2.02
CA ARG A 577 30.06 -3.60 -0.70
C ARG A 577 31.04 -2.51 -0.24
N LEU A 578 31.90 -2.00 -1.14
CA LEU A 578 32.78 -0.86 -0.83
C LEU A 578 31.97 0.42 -0.54
N ALA A 579 30.92 0.70 -1.30
CA ALA A 579 30.07 1.88 -1.09
C ALA A 579 29.33 1.83 0.26
N GLY A 580 28.95 0.64 0.75
CA GLY A 580 28.49 0.45 2.13
C GLY A 580 29.55 0.88 3.15
N LEU A 581 30.76 0.33 3.02
CA LEU A 581 31.89 0.56 3.93
C LEU A 581 32.25 2.04 4.04
N LEU A 582 32.25 2.76 2.91
CA LEU A 582 32.64 4.16 2.85
C LEU A 582 31.54 5.12 3.30
N ARG A 583 30.26 4.83 3.05
CA ARG A 583 29.13 5.60 3.62
C ARG A 583 29.20 5.65 5.15
N GLY A 584 29.64 4.56 5.78
CA GLY A 584 29.87 4.52 7.22
C GLY A 584 31.07 5.36 7.70
N ALA A 585 32.09 5.56 6.84
CA ALA A 585 33.29 6.31 7.17
C ALA A 585 33.16 7.83 6.92
N GLU A 586 32.37 8.25 5.92
CA GLU A 586 32.19 9.65 5.54
C GLU A 586 31.24 10.43 6.47
N ALA A 587 30.44 9.75 7.29
CA ALA A 587 29.50 10.37 8.24
C ALA A 587 30.16 11.19 9.38
N GLY A 588 31.51 11.29 9.42
CA GLY A 588 32.25 12.33 10.17
C GLY A 588 32.11 12.35 11.70
N THR A 589 31.29 11.48 12.28
CA THR A 589 31.22 11.28 13.72
C THR A 589 32.22 10.19 14.08
N GLY A 590 33.02 10.38 15.13
CA GLY A 590 34.03 9.40 15.58
C GLY A 590 33.44 8.10 16.12
N ALA A 591 32.32 7.61 15.58
CA ALA A 591 31.61 6.41 15.99
C ALA A 591 31.43 5.48 14.78
N PRO A 592 31.56 4.16 14.97
CA PRO A 592 31.24 3.16 13.94
C PRO A 592 29.79 3.34 13.45
N SER A 593 29.49 2.97 12.20
CA SER A 593 28.12 3.07 11.67
C SER A 593 27.14 2.41 12.64
N MET A 594 25.97 3.03 12.89
CA MET A 594 24.95 2.45 13.77
C MET A 594 24.62 0.99 13.39
N LEU A 595 24.69 0.68 12.10
CA LEU A 595 24.57 -0.65 11.52
C LEU A 595 25.66 -1.64 12.01
N ALA A 596 26.94 -1.27 11.94
CA ALA A 596 28.03 -2.14 12.40
C ALA A 596 27.99 -2.34 13.93
N ALA A 597 27.64 -1.29 14.69
CA ALA A 597 27.47 -1.38 16.15
C ALA A 597 26.27 -2.27 16.54
N GLY A 598 25.14 -2.13 15.85
CA GLY A 598 23.95 -2.95 16.05
C GLY A 598 24.19 -4.43 15.73
N ARG A 599 24.84 -4.72 14.60
CA ARG A 599 25.23 -6.10 14.21
C ARG A 599 26.25 -6.70 15.16
N GLY A 600 27.25 -5.92 15.60
CA GLY A 600 28.21 -6.34 16.61
C GLY A 600 27.53 -6.72 17.93
N ALA A 601 26.55 -5.93 18.37
CA ALA A 601 25.76 -6.25 19.56
C ALA A 601 24.91 -7.53 19.38
N GLN A 602 24.42 -7.81 18.18
CA GLN A 602 23.72 -9.06 17.87
C GLN A 602 24.69 -10.26 17.87
N LEU A 603 25.84 -10.15 17.21
CA LEU A 603 26.86 -11.20 17.17
C LEU A 603 27.43 -11.53 18.56
N ALA A 604 27.61 -10.52 19.42
CA ALA A 604 28.05 -10.69 20.81
C ALA A 604 27.11 -11.61 21.63
N ARG A 605 25.82 -11.69 21.27
CA ARG A 605 24.85 -12.57 21.95
C ARG A 605 25.11 -14.05 21.68
N PHE A 606 25.75 -14.36 20.56
CA PHE A 606 25.99 -15.73 20.14
C PHE A 606 27.37 -16.22 20.54
N THR A 607 28.36 -15.35 20.73
CA THR A 607 29.76 -15.76 20.97
C THR A 607 30.07 -16.02 22.45
N VAL A 608 30.63 -17.19 22.76
CA VAL A 608 31.18 -17.51 24.10
C VAL A 608 32.69 -17.22 24.11
N SER A 609 33.09 -16.08 24.69
CA SER A 609 34.49 -15.65 24.98
C SER A 609 35.62 -16.42 24.25
N PRO A 610 35.71 -16.33 22.91
CA PRO A 610 36.73 -17.07 22.14
C PRO A 610 38.14 -16.52 22.41
N GLN A 611 39.19 -17.34 22.29
CA GLN A 611 40.57 -16.86 22.37
C GLN A 611 41.10 -16.44 20.99
N PHE A 612 40.54 -16.99 19.91
CA PHE A 612 40.80 -16.57 18.54
C PHE A 612 39.59 -16.78 17.63
N ALA A 613 39.31 -15.79 16.79
CA ALA A 613 38.25 -15.86 15.80
C ALA A 613 38.80 -15.76 14.37
N LEU A 614 38.28 -16.60 13.48
CA LEU A 614 38.58 -16.60 12.06
C LEU A 614 37.30 -16.26 11.29
N ASP A 615 37.33 -15.16 10.54
CA ASP A 615 36.26 -14.70 9.69
C ASP A 615 36.65 -14.88 8.21
N ILE A 616 35.74 -15.43 7.41
CA ILE A 616 35.98 -15.72 5.99
C ILE A 616 34.97 -14.97 5.14
N ARG A 617 35.47 -14.02 4.33
CA ARG A 617 34.70 -13.15 3.42
C ARG A 617 33.66 -12.26 4.11
N GLY A 618 33.91 -11.83 5.35
CA GLY A 618 32.92 -11.09 6.14
C GLY A 618 32.71 -9.63 5.79
N GLY A 619 33.56 -8.98 4.98
CA GLY A 619 33.35 -7.57 4.65
C GLY A 619 33.11 -6.72 5.89
N GLU A 620 32.04 -5.91 5.88
CA GLU A 620 31.59 -5.11 7.05
C GLU A 620 31.31 -5.94 8.31
N ASP A 621 30.84 -7.18 8.17
CA ASP A 621 30.49 -8.03 9.30
C ASP A 621 31.74 -8.49 10.08
N ALA A 622 32.90 -8.58 9.43
CA ALA A 622 34.17 -8.86 10.10
C ALA A 622 34.59 -7.74 11.07
N LEU A 623 34.26 -6.48 10.72
CA LEU A 623 34.48 -5.32 11.58
C LEU A 623 33.52 -5.34 12.78
N ALA A 624 32.24 -5.64 12.55
CA ALA A 624 31.25 -5.80 13.59
C ALA A 624 31.61 -6.93 14.56
N LEU A 625 32.09 -8.06 14.04
CA LEU A 625 32.59 -9.18 14.83
C LEU A 625 33.77 -8.77 15.70
N ALA A 626 34.78 -8.11 15.13
CA ALA A 626 35.96 -7.69 15.88
C ALA A 626 35.66 -6.67 16.97
N MET A 627 34.63 -5.84 16.80
CA MET A 627 34.15 -4.97 17.86
C MET A 627 33.37 -5.71 18.96
N ALA A 628 32.71 -6.82 18.61
CA ALA A 628 31.93 -7.63 19.53
C ALA A 628 32.80 -8.51 20.44
N VAL A 629 33.88 -9.06 19.90
CA VAL A 629 34.77 -9.99 20.61
C VAL A 629 36.04 -9.30 21.09
N ARG A 630 36.54 -9.67 22.27
CA ARG A 630 37.79 -9.12 22.84
C ARG A 630 39.05 -9.91 22.46
N CYS A 631 38.95 -10.79 21.46
CA CYS A 631 40.06 -11.62 21.00
C CYS A 631 40.62 -11.11 19.66
N PRO A 632 41.80 -11.60 19.22
CA PRO A 632 42.26 -11.37 17.86
C PRO A 632 41.28 -12.00 16.86
N VAL A 633 40.92 -11.23 15.83
CA VAL A 633 40.07 -11.66 14.72
C VAL A 633 40.87 -11.59 13.43
N TRP A 634 40.96 -12.69 12.70
CA TRP A 634 41.58 -12.69 11.37
C TRP A 634 40.50 -12.79 10.31
N CYS A 635 40.42 -11.79 9.43
CA CYS A 635 39.53 -11.79 8.29
C CYS A 635 40.28 -12.21 7.02
N LEU A 636 39.85 -13.30 6.40
CA LEU A 636 40.34 -13.77 5.10
C LEU A 636 39.42 -13.20 4.02
N GLU A 637 39.91 -12.21 3.27
CA GLU A 637 39.11 -11.49 2.27
C GLU A 637 39.70 -11.67 0.86
N ASP A 638 38.87 -12.21 -0.03
CA ASP A 638 39.25 -12.50 -1.41
C ASP A 638 39.24 -11.21 -2.26
N SER A 639 38.40 -10.22 -1.90
CA SER A 639 38.34 -8.94 -2.59
C SER A 639 39.39 -7.95 -2.07
N ALA A 640 40.34 -7.58 -2.94
CA ALA A 640 41.37 -6.58 -2.64
C ALA A 640 40.78 -5.21 -2.26
N ILE A 641 39.62 -4.85 -2.83
CA ILE A 641 38.91 -3.59 -2.56
C ILE A 641 38.36 -3.59 -1.12
N VAL A 642 37.60 -4.63 -0.78
CA VAL A 642 36.98 -4.79 0.54
C VAL A 642 38.08 -4.91 1.61
N ALA A 643 39.13 -5.68 1.34
CA ALA A 643 40.26 -5.84 2.25
C ALA A 643 40.98 -4.50 2.55
N ALA A 644 41.18 -3.65 1.55
CA ALA A 644 41.80 -2.33 1.74
C ALA A 644 40.91 -1.39 2.57
N GLY A 645 39.60 -1.39 2.33
CA GLY A 645 38.62 -0.64 3.13
C GLY A 645 38.61 -1.10 4.59
N LEU A 646 38.54 -2.42 4.81
CA LEU A 646 38.54 -2.99 6.15
C LEU A 646 39.80 -2.70 6.94
N ARG A 647 40.99 -2.76 6.33
CA ARG A 647 42.25 -2.44 7.02
C ARG A 647 42.27 -1.01 7.58
N ARG A 648 41.68 -0.06 6.85
CA ARG A 648 41.58 1.33 7.28
C ARG A 648 40.60 1.48 8.45
N CYS A 649 39.42 0.86 8.36
CA CYS A 649 38.43 0.86 9.43
C CYS A 649 38.95 0.14 10.69
N ALA A 650 39.62 -1.00 10.52
CA ALA A 650 40.25 -1.76 11.60
C ALA A 650 41.27 -0.93 12.38
N ALA A 651 42.15 -0.20 11.67
CA ALA A 651 43.12 0.69 12.31
C ALA A 651 42.48 1.79 13.17
N ALA A 652 41.26 2.22 12.85
CA ALA A 652 40.54 3.25 13.58
C ALA A 652 39.67 2.70 14.72
N TRP A 653 39.00 1.55 14.52
CA TRP A 653 37.88 1.13 15.37
C TRP A 653 37.99 -0.28 15.94
N ALA A 654 38.78 -1.17 15.33
CA ALA A 654 38.92 -2.56 15.74
C ALA A 654 40.37 -3.02 15.58
N PRO A 655 41.29 -2.58 16.46
CA PRO A 655 42.72 -2.87 16.33
C PRO A 655 43.06 -4.36 16.51
N ASN A 656 42.12 -5.16 17.01
CA ASN A 656 42.19 -6.61 17.10
C ASN A 656 41.83 -7.33 15.78
N LEU A 657 41.39 -6.61 14.74
CA LEU A 657 41.10 -7.16 13.41
C LEU A 657 42.32 -7.12 12.49
N GLU A 658 42.81 -8.28 12.08
CA GLU A 658 43.86 -8.43 11.07
C GLU A 658 43.24 -8.93 9.75
N VAL A 659 43.42 -8.18 8.67
CA VAL A 659 42.83 -8.50 7.36
C VAL A 659 43.88 -9.08 6.42
N HIS A 660 43.71 -10.33 6.02
CA HIS A 660 44.56 -11.02 5.07
C HIS A 660 43.87 -11.11 3.71
N MET A 661 44.57 -10.66 2.67
CA MET A 661 44.04 -10.60 1.31
C MET A 661 44.46 -11.84 0.52
N GLY A 662 43.51 -12.45 -0.17
CA GLY A 662 43.71 -13.59 -1.05
C GLY A 662 42.78 -14.77 -0.73
N PRO A 663 42.76 -15.80 -1.59
CA PRO A 663 41.82 -16.91 -1.45
C PRO A 663 41.95 -17.63 -0.10
N ALA A 664 40.80 -17.87 0.55
CA ALA A 664 40.73 -18.57 1.83
C ALA A 664 41.49 -19.92 1.83
N GLU A 665 41.49 -20.63 0.70
CA GLU A 665 42.19 -21.90 0.53
C GLU A 665 43.70 -21.84 0.85
N TYR A 666 44.37 -20.78 0.42
CA TYR A 666 45.80 -20.59 0.65
C TYR A 666 46.07 -19.92 2.00
N LEU A 667 45.13 -19.10 2.47
CA LEU A 667 45.31 -18.36 3.71
C LEU A 667 45.08 -19.23 4.95
N MET A 668 44.20 -20.23 4.90
CA MET A 668 44.00 -21.18 6.01
C MET A 668 45.26 -21.98 6.34
N GLU A 669 46.06 -22.36 5.34
CA GLU A 669 47.35 -23.00 5.59
C GLU A 669 48.32 -22.07 6.34
N LYS A 670 48.26 -20.76 6.08
CA LYS A 670 49.03 -19.77 6.84
C LYS A 670 48.51 -19.62 8.27
N VAL A 671 47.20 -19.77 8.50
CA VAL A 671 46.64 -19.82 9.85
C VAL A 671 47.24 -21.00 10.60
N LEU A 672 47.24 -22.19 10.00
CA LEU A 672 47.84 -23.41 10.57
C LEU A 672 49.33 -23.20 10.89
N GLN A 673 50.11 -22.65 9.95
CA GLN A 673 51.55 -22.42 10.15
C GLN A 673 51.86 -21.42 11.27
N ARG A 674 51.02 -20.39 11.44
CA ARG A 674 51.28 -19.31 12.41
C ARG A 674 50.71 -19.55 13.80
N ARG A 675 49.58 -20.25 13.91
CA ARG A 675 48.85 -20.44 15.19
C ARG A 675 48.71 -21.90 15.62
N GLY A 676 49.06 -22.86 14.76
CA GLY A 676 48.99 -24.29 15.06
C GLY A 676 47.59 -24.88 14.86
N ALA A 677 47.47 -26.19 15.03
CA ALA A 677 46.21 -26.92 14.94
C ALA A 677 45.34 -26.65 16.18
N GLY A 678 44.02 -26.66 16.01
CA GLY A 678 43.05 -26.44 17.09
C GLY A 678 43.05 -25.03 17.67
N CYS A 679 43.47 -24.04 16.88
CA CYS A 679 43.58 -22.65 17.33
C CYS A 679 42.31 -21.82 17.13
N VAL A 680 41.34 -22.27 16.34
CA VAL A 680 40.12 -21.51 16.00
C VAL A 680 39.00 -21.87 16.98
N ASP A 681 38.63 -20.92 17.84
CA ASP A 681 37.52 -21.07 18.80
C ASP A 681 36.19 -20.56 18.25
N LEU A 682 36.26 -19.58 17.34
CA LEU A 682 35.11 -19.05 16.63
C LEU A 682 35.42 -18.99 15.13
N LEU A 683 34.65 -19.71 14.32
CA LEU A 683 34.70 -19.65 12.87
C LEU A 683 33.46 -18.95 12.34
N VAL A 684 33.62 -17.89 11.56
CA VAL A 684 32.52 -17.17 10.92
C VAL A 684 32.61 -17.32 9.41
N LEU A 685 31.55 -17.85 8.80
CA LEU A 685 31.47 -18.15 7.38
C LEU A 685 30.45 -17.25 6.69
N HIS A 686 30.91 -16.57 5.64
CA HIS A 686 30.09 -15.71 4.81
C HIS A 686 30.07 -16.16 3.34
N GLY A 687 29.02 -15.74 2.63
CA GLY A 687 28.80 -16.01 1.21
C GLY A 687 27.56 -16.87 0.93
N GLY A 688 27.18 -17.00 -0.34
CA GLY A 688 26.26 -18.04 -0.81
C GLY A 688 27.03 -19.14 -1.53
N GLY A 689 26.45 -20.32 -1.70
CA GLY A 689 27.01 -21.41 -2.50
C GLY A 689 27.53 -22.59 -1.68
N GLU A 690 28.21 -23.52 -2.37
CA GLU A 690 28.98 -24.60 -1.73
C GLU A 690 30.23 -24.07 -1.00
N ALA A 691 30.61 -22.81 -1.25
CA ALA A 691 31.80 -22.17 -0.73
C ALA A 691 31.89 -22.19 0.80
N GLN A 692 30.77 -21.99 1.52
CA GLN A 692 30.78 -22.09 2.98
C GLN A 692 31.08 -23.51 3.46
N LEU A 693 30.54 -24.53 2.79
CA LEU A 693 30.81 -25.94 3.12
C LEU A 693 32.25 -26.33 2.79
N GLU A 694 32.78 -25.84 1.67
CA GLU A 694 34.17 -26.07 1.27
C GLU A 694 35.15 -25.44 2.25
N ASP A 695 34.90 -24.19 2.65
CA ASP A 695 35.73 -23.49 3.63
C ASP A 695 35.65 -24.13 5.01
N PHE A 696 34.46 -24.57 5.42
CA PHE A 696 34.30 -25.36 6.65
C PHE A 696 35.10 -26.67 6.60
N ARG A 697 34.90 -27.49 5.57
CA ARG A 697 35.60 -28.78 5.40
C ARG A 697 37.11 -28.60 5.35
N ARG A 698 37.58 -27.54 4.70
CA ARG A 698 39.00 -27.22 4.64
C ARG A 698 39.55 -26.87 6.01
N ALA A 699 38.83 -26.08 6.81
CA ALA A 699 39.23 -25.80 8.20
C ALA A 699 39.28 -27.06 9.06
N GLU A 700 38.37 -28.02 8.84
CA GLU A 700 38.38 -29.33 9.49
C GLU A 700 39.52 -30.23 9.05
N ASP A 701 39.75 -30.35 7.74
CA ASP A 701 40.81 -31.16 7.15
C ASP A 701 42.20 -30.63 7.54
N LEU A 702 42.35 -29.31 7.69
CA LEU A 702 43.55 -28.67 8.24
C LEU A 702 43.62 -28.70 9.77
N HIS A 703 42.62 -29.30 10.43
CA HIS A 703 42.55 -29.46 11.88
C HIS A 703 42.62 -28.13 12.67
N LEU A 704 42.10 -27.05 12.10
CA LEU A 704 42.14 -25.70 12.68
C LEU A 704 41.18 -25.52 13.86
N LEU A 705 40.05 -26.25 13.89
CA LEU A 705 38.99 -26.08 14.88
C LEU A 705 39.39 -26.64 16.26
N SER A 706 39.21 -25.82 17.31
CA SER A 706 39.41 -26.20 18.71
C SER A 706 38.27 -27.10 19.23
N GLN A 707 38.47 -27.75 20.38
CA GLN A 707 37.43 -28.56 21.00
C GLN A 707 36.35 -27.63 21.58
N GLY A 708 35.10 -27.80 21.15
CA GLY A 708 34.02 -26.87 21.50
C GLY A 708 33.97 -25.62 20.62
N CYS A 709 34.71 -25.60 19.50
CA CYS A 709 34.69 -24.51 18.52
C CYS A 709 33.25 -24.15 18.13
N GLN A 710 32.97 -22.86 18.13
CA GLN A 710 31.70 -22.30 17.71
C GLN A 710 31.78 -21.88 16.24
N LEU A 711 30.82 -22.34 15.45
CA LEU A 711 30.65 -21.98 14.06
C LEU A 711 29.43 -21.06 13.92
N LEU A 712 29.62 -19.92 13.27
CA LEU A 712 28.55 -19.02 12.85
C LEU A 712 28.53 -18.94 11.31
N SER A 713 27.43 -19.37 10.70
CA SER A 713 27.22 -19.27 9.26
C SER A 713 26.14 -18.23 8.99
N VAL A 714 26.49 -17.19 8.22
CA VAL A 714 25.62 -16.05 7.92
C VAL A 714 24.94 -16.26 6.57
N GLY A 715 23.64 -15.96 6.49
CA GLY A 715 22.89 -16.02 5.23
C GLY A 715 22.51 -17.44 4.82
N VAL A 716 22.11 -18.27 5.78
CA VAL A 716 21.85 -19.72 5.57
C VAL A 716 20.60 -20.03 4.75
N MET A 717 19.87 -19.02 4.29
CA MET A 717 18.74 -19.14 3.36
C MET A 717 19.10 -18.66 1.94
N LEU A 718 20.34 -18.23 1.71
CA LEU A 718 20.85 -17.89 0.38
C LEU A 718 21.10 -19.15 -0.46
N PRO A 719 21.10 -19.03 -1.80
CA PRO A 719 21.51 -20.11 -2.68
C PRO A 719 22.82 -20.77 -2.22
N GLY A 720 22.80 -22.08 -1.92
CA GLY A 720 23.94 -22.97 -1.67
C GLY A 720 24.11 -23.44 -0.23
N ALA A 721 23.44 -22.77 0.70
CA ALA A 721 23.43 -23.11 2.12
C ALA A 721 22.86 -24.50 2.53
N PRO A 722 21.95 -25.18 1.77
CA PRO A 722 21.34 -26.44 2.22
C PRO A 722 22.33 -27.56 2.59
N ARG A 723 23.46 -27.67 1.88
CA ARG A 723 24.44 -28.75 2.13
C ARG A 723 25.23 -28.54 3.41
N LEU A 724 25.55 -27.30 3.79
CA LEU A 724 26.25 -27.03 5.05
C LEU A 724 25.35 -27.40 6.23
N LEU A 725 24.10 -26.94 6.24
CA LEU A 725 23.16 -27.28 7.31
C LEU A 725 22.90 -28.79 7.40
N TRP A 726 22.73 -29.46 6.25
CA TRP A 726 22.59 -30.91 6.21
C TRP A 726 23.83 -31.62 6.75
N HIS A 727 25.03 -31.17 6.35
CA HIS A 727 26.29 -31.74 6.80
C HIS A 727 26.45 -31.62 8.32
N LEU A 728 26.18 -30.44 8.88
CA LEU A 728 26.26 -30.20 10.32
C LEU A 728 25.21 -31.02 11.09
N HIS A 729 23.98 -31.12 10.59
CA HIS A 729 22.94 -31.90 11.28
C HIS A 729 23.16 -33.41 11.22
N ALA A 730 23.65 -33.92 10.10
CA ALA A 730 23.73 -35.35 9.88
C ALA A 730 24.87 -36.04 10.64
N HIS A 731 25.77 -35.28 11.26
CA HIS A 731 26.84 -35.81 12.09
C HIS A 731 26.53 -35.55 13.57
N SER A 732 26.63 -36.60 14.39
CA SER A 732 26.42 -36.52 15.84
C SER A 732 27.44 -35.66 16.58
N ASP A 733 28.55 -35.31 15.91
CA ASP A 733 29.65 -34.53 16.48
C ASP A 733 29.34 -33.02 16.53
N TYR A 734 28.25 -32.57 15.92
CA TYR A 734 27.84 -31.17 15.91
C TYR A 734 26.47 -30.97 16.57
N VAL A 735 26.33 -29.84 17.27
CA VAL A 735 25.05 -29.37 17.79
C VAL A 735 24.67 -28.13 16.99
N LEU A 736 23.72 -28.27 16.07
CA LEU A 736 23.24 -27.22 15.18
C LEU A 736 21.99 -26.53 15.74
N GLU A 737 22.00 -25.20 15.71
CA GLU A 737 20.87 -24.34 16.03
C GLU A 737 20.69 -23.30 14.91
N VAL A 738 19.46 -23.13 14.42
CA VAL A 738 19.14 -22.17 13.34
C VAL A 738 18.29 -21.04 13.91
N LEU A 739 18.74 -19.81 13.71
CA LEU A 739 18.23 -18.62 14.39
C LEU A 739 17.83 -17.55 13.38
N GLU A 740 16.68 -16.92 13.63
CA GLU A 740 16.22 -15.75 12.88
C GLU A 740 16.81 -14.47 13.51
N VAL A 741 17.41 -13.62 12.68
CA VAL A 741 17.98 -12.33 13.06
C VAL A 741 17.16 -11.23 12.37
N LYS A 742 16.40 -10.46 13.17
CA LYS A 742 15.66 -9.29 12.67
C LYS A 742 16.64 -8.22 12.15
N HIS A 743 16.50 -7.87 10.87
CA HIS A 743 17.15 -6.69 10.29
C HIS A 743 16.28 -5.44 10.45
N GLU A 744 16.95 -4.28 10.48
CA GLU A 744 16.28 -2.98 10.36
C GLU A 744 15.53 -2.86 9.01
N PRO A 745 14.48 -2.04 8.93
CA PRO A 745 13.52 -2.03 7.82
C PRO A 745 14.08 -1.74 6.41
N ASP A 746 15.32 -1.26 6.29
CA ASP A 746 15.90 -0.75 5.04
C ASP A 746 16.92 -1.68 4.34
N SER A 747 17.21 -2.88 4.85
CA SER A 747 18.15 -3.77 4.16
C SER A 747 17.44 -4.62 3.08
N ARG A 748 17.86 -4.43 1.82
CA ARG A 748 17.36 -5.18 0.65
C ARG A 748 17.82 -6.65 0.58
N ASP A 749 18.54 -7.14 1.58
CA ASP A 749 19.16 -8.46 1.57
C ASP A 749 18.38 -9.41 2.50
N ASN A 750 17.90 -10.54 1.96
CA ASN A 750 17.29 -11.69 2.67
C ASN A 750 18.29 -12.43 3.61
N LYS A 751 19.10 -11.70 4.38
CA LYS A 751 20.16 -12.19 5.28
C LYS A 751 19.68 -12.50 6.71
N GLY A 752 18.37 -12.51 6.96
CA GLY A 752 17.79 -12.63 8.30
C GLY A 752 17.95 -13.99 9.01
N TRP A 753 18.81 -14.89 8.56
CA TRP A 753 19.00 -16.21 9.17
C TRP A 753 20.47 -16.54 9.37
N VAL A 754 20.81 -16.98 10.57
CA VAL A 754 22.15 -17.40 10.99
C VAL A 754 22.07 -18.81 11.56
N ALA A 755 23.00 -19.68 11.17
CA ALA A 755 23.19 -20.96 11.85
C ALA A 755 24.33 -20.86 12.85
N SER A 756 24.05 -21.25 14.08
CA SER A 756 25.02 -21.40 15.16
C SER A 756 25.26 -22.89 15.40
N CYS A 757 26.52 -23.30 15.50
CA CYS A 757 26.86 -24.70 15.69
C CYS A 757 28.04 -24.87 16.67
N ARG A 758 28.00 -25.88 17.53
CA ARG A 758 29.13 -26.25 18.41
C ARG A 758 29.70 -27.61 18.03
N CYS A 759 31.02 -27.68 17.86
CA CYS A 759 31.75 -28.90 17.47
C CYS A 759 32.30 -29.65 18.70
N TRP A 760 31.96 -30.94 18.84
CA TRP A 760 32.27 -31.77 20.02
C TRP A 760 33.19 -32.99 19.74
N GLY A 761 33.45 -33.36 18.49
CA GLY A 761 34.25 -34.55 18.15
C GLY A 761 34.78 -34.55 16.71
N ARG A 762 35.82 -35.36 16.43
CA ARG A 762 36.48 -35.50 15.12
C ARG A 762 36.31 -36.91 14.55
N GLN A 763 35.10 -37.36 14.22
CA GLN A 763 34.90 -38.58 13.44
C GLN A 763 34.21 -38.32 12.10
N LYS A 764 34.94 -38.62 11.01
CA LYS A 764 34.43 -38.60 9.64
C LYS A 764 33.50 -39.81 9.44
N GLN A 765 32.20 -39.58 9.31
CA GLN A 765 31.24 -40.57 8.79
C GLN A 765 30.73 -40.12 7.42
N ALA A 766 30.57 -41.06 6.49
CA ALA A 766 29.99 -40.76 5.18
C ALA A 766 28.46 -40.74 5.31
N VAL A 767 27.87 -39.55 5.24
CA VAL A 767 26.42 -39.37 5.22
C VAL A 767 25.91 -39.45 3.79
N SER A 768 24.92 -40.31 3.53
CA SER A 768 24.22 -40.37 2.23
C SER A 768 23.32 -39.15 2.05
N GLU A 769 23.46 -38.43 0.93
CA GLU A 769 22.59 -37.30 0.60
C GLU A 769 21.18 -37.78 0.23
N VAL A 770 20.16 -37.06 0.70
CA VAL A 770 18.75 -37.30 0.32
C VAL A 770 18.50 -36.70 -1.06
N SER A 771 17.76 -37.40 -1.92
CA SER A 771 17.49 -36.96 -3.30
C SER A 771 16.84 -35.58 -3.40
N GLU A 772 16.04 -35.19 -2.40
CA GLU A 772 15.40 -33.88 -2.31
C GLU A 772 16.43 -32.74 -2.08
N LEU A 773 17.52 -33.01 -1.37
CA LEU A 773 18.61 -32.06 -1.15
C LEU A 773 19.35 -31.74 -2.46
N ALA A 774 19.49 -32.72 -3.35
CA ALA A 774 20.10 -32.54 -4.67
C ALA A 774 19.25 -31.63 -5.58
N ALA A 775 17.91 -31.72 -5.48
CA ALA A 775 17.00 -30.86 -6.22
C ALA A 775 17.04 -29.41 -5.70
N LEU A 776 17.01 -29.22 -4.38
CA LEU A 776 17.15 -27.90 -3.75
C LEU A 776 18.51 -27.26 -4.07
N LYS A 777 19.56 -28.07 -4.14
CA LYS A 777 20.89 -27.64 -4.59
C LYS A 777 20.85 -27.09 -6.02
N ALA A 778 20.33 -27.86 -6.97
CA ALA A 778 20.30 -27.48 -8.39
C ALA A 778 19.48 -26.19 -8.61
N GLU A 779 18.34 -26.06 -7.93
CA GLU A 779 17.49 -24.87 -7.98
C GLU A 779 18.17 -23.64 -7.38
N SER A 780 18.86 -23.83 -6.25
CA SER A 780 19.71 -22.80 -5.66
C SER A 780 20.81 -22.35 -6.63
N GLU A 781 21.57 -23.27 -7.22
CA GLU A 781 22.63 -22.93 -8.18
C GLU A 781 22.08 -22.20 -9.42
N GLN A 782 20.88 -22.58 -9.88
CA GLN A 782 20.18 -21.87 -10.94
C GLN A 782 19.83 -20.43 -10.53
N LEU A 783 19.32 -20.21 -9.32
CA LEU A 783 19.04 -18.87 -8.79
C LEU A 783 20.31 -18.04 -8.60
N ALA A 784 21.43 -18.66 -8.20
CA ALA A 784 22.71 -17.97 -8.08
C ALA A 784 23.22 -17.45 -9.43
N ARG A 785 22.95 -18.15 -10.53
CA ARG A 785 23.38 -17.78 -11.91
C ARG A 785 22.54 -16.67 -12.56
N LEU A 786 21.39 -16.28 -11.99
CA LEU A 786 20.46 -15.32 -12.57
C LEU A 786 20.71 -13.85 -12.14
N SER A 787 21.97 -13.44 -11.91
CA SER A 787 22.30 -12.09 -11.41
C SER A 787 21.66 -10.97 -12.26
N GLY A 788 20.68 -10.27 -11.68
CA GLY A 788 19.95 -9.16 -12.33
C GLY A 788 18.62 -9.51 -13.01
N LEU A 789 18.28 -10.79 -13.16
CA LEU A 789 16.97 -11.28 -13.64
C LEU A 789 16.12 -11.96 -12.54
N ARG A 790 16.67 -12.09 -11.34
CA ARG A 790 15.97 -12.60 -10.15
C ARG A 790 14.81 -11.68 -9.78
N THR A 791 13.62 -12.25 -9.66
CA THR A 791 12.43 -11.58 -9.10
C THR A 791 12.26 -12.01 -7.65
N LYS A 792 11.66 -11.13 -6.84
CA LYS A 792 11.38 -11.39 -5.41
C LYS A 792 10.55 -12.68 -5.23
N ASP A 793 9.59 -12.91 -6.13
CA ASP A 793 8.76 -14.11 -6.15
C ASP A 793 9.57 -15.42 -6.32
N MET A 794 10.64 -15.40 -7.14
CA MET A 794 11.49 -16.57 -7.34
C MET A 794 12.27 -16.92 -6.06
N GLU A 795 12.76 -15.91 -5.36
CA GLU A 795 13.47 -16.10 -4.08
C GLU A 795 12.53 -16.57 -2.97
N GLU A 796 11.35 -15.94 -2.85
CA GLU A 796 10.35 -16.31 -1.84
C GLU A 796 9.88 -17.76 -2.02
N ARG A 797 9.68 -18.21 -3.27
CA ARG A 797 9.31 -19.61 -3.57
C ARG A 797 10.41 -20.60 -3.17
N PHE A 798 11.67 -20.28 -3.44
CA PHE A 798 12.79 -21.13 -3.03
C PHE A 798 12.93 -21.18 -1.50
N VAL A 799 12.87 -20.02 -0.84
CA VAL A 799 12.95 -19.90 0.63
C VAL A 799 11.84 -20.71 1.30
N GLU A 800 10.60 -20.64 0.81
CA GLU A 800 9.48 -21.42 1.36
C GLU A 800 9.65 -22.93 1.15
N ARG A 801 10.13 -23.36 -0.02
CA ARG A 801 10.42 -24.79 -0.28
C ARG A 801 11.56 -25.30 0.59
N PHE A 802 12.64 -24.52 0.73
CA PHE A 802 13.77 -24.89 1.57
C PHE A 802 13.38 -24.91 3.05
N ARG A 803 12.57 -23.96 3.51
CA ARG A 803 11.95 -23.97 4.84
C ARG A 803 11.15 -25.24 5.10
N ARG A 804 10.31 -25.67 4.15
CA ARG A 804 9.57 -26.93 4.27
C ARG A 804 10.49 -28.13 4.39
N PHE A 805 11.55 -28.19 3.58
CA PHE A 805 12.56 -29.24 3.69
C PHE A 805 13.19 -29.28 5.09
N LEU A 806 13.54 -28.12 5.65
CA LEU A 806 14.08 -28.02 7.00
C LEU A 806 13.05 -28.49 8.05
N ILE A 807 11.76 -28.17 7.88
CA ILE A 807 10.69 -28.61 8.80
C ILE A 807 10.52 -30.13 8.75
N VAL A 808 10.44 -30.71 7.54
CA VAL A 808 10.25 -32.16 7.33
C VAL A 808 11.40 -32.96 7.95
N HIS A 809 12.62 -32.46 7.82
CA HIS A 809 13.82 -33.13 8.33
C HIS A 809 14.16 -32.72 9.78
N SER A 810 13.25 -32.05 10.49
CA SER A 810 13.46 -31.60 11.90
C SER A 810 14.68 -30.69 12.10
N LEU A 811 15.12 -30.00 11.04
CA LEU A 811 16.16 -28.98 11.04
C LEU A 811 15.60 -27.59 11.38
N TRP A 812 14.30 -27.39 11.18
CA TRP A 812 13.64 -26.12 11.47
C TRP A 812 13.35 -25.98 12.97
N PRO A 813 13.61 -24.81 13.58
CA PRO A 813 13.31 -24.58 14.98
C PRO A 813 11.82 -24.83 15.26
N LYS A 814 11.52 -25.69 16.24
CA LYS A 814 10.15 -26.00 16.66
C LYS A 814 9.55 -24.77 17.36
N ARG A 815 8.93 -23.86 16.58
CA ARG A 815 8.17 -22.66 17.01
C ARG A 815 8.82 -21.82 18.13
N GLY A 816 9.43 -20.69 17.76
CA GLY A 816 9.50 -19.51 18.67
C GLY A 816 10.86 -19.06 19.23
N CYS A 817 11.99 -19.33 18.58
CA CYS A 817 13.26 -18.61 18.82
C CYS A 817 13.52 -17.77 17.56
N LEU A 818 13.60 -16.44 17.48
CA LEU A 818 13.81 -15.36 18.45
C LEU A 818 13.19 -14.08 17.86
N THR A 819 12.46 -13.30 18.66
CA THR A 819 12.48 -11.84 18.49
C THR A 819 12.41 -11.18 19.87
N LEU A 820 13.47 -10.47 20.26
CA LEU A 820 13.46 -9.60 21.43
C LEU A 820 13.72 -8.17 20.98
N ASP A 821 12.75 -7.30 21.23
CA ASP A 821 13.07 -5.97 21.72
C ASP A 821 11.92 -5.45 22.59
N THR A 822 12.07 -5.51 23.92
CA THR A 822 11.54 -4.47 24.82
C THR A 822 12.45 -4.37 26.06
N PRO A 823 12.48 -3.22 26.76
CA PRO A 823 13.48 -2.88 27.80
C PRO A 823 13.35 -3.65 29.12
N ARG A 824 12.64 -4.77 29.13
CA ARG A 824 12.40 -5.62 30.29
C ARG A 824 13.20 -6.90 30.08
N GLY A 825 14.35 -7.03 30.72
CA GLY A 825 15.06 -8.31 30.72
C GLY A 825 14.15 -9.38 31.31
N VAL A 826 13.81 -10.41 30.54
CA VAL A 826 13.32 -11.70 31.01
C VAL A 826 13.60 -12.77 29.94
N LEU A 827 14.04 -13.94 30.39
CA LEU A 827 14.10 -15.23 29.72
C LEU A 827 12.91 -15.56 28.81
N GLU A 828 13.20 -16.34 27.76
CA GLU A 828 12.27 -16.81 26.74
C GLU A 828 11.11 -17.63 27.34
N ALA A 829 9.87 -17.22 27.02
CA ALA A 829 8.64 -17.89 27.44
C ALA A 829 8.51 -19.36 26.95
N THR A 830 9.38 -19.78 26.02
CA THR A 830 9.35 -21.08 25.34
C THR A 830 10.39 -22.08 25.83
N ARG A 831 11.23 -21.70 26.81
CA ARG A 831 12.27 -22.59 27.33
C ARG A 831 11.66 -23.81 28.04
N PRO A 832 12.00 -25.06 27.67
CA PRO A 832 11.51 -26.25 28.37
C PRO A 832 12.03 -26.28 29.81
N PHE A 833 11.16 -26.62 30.77
CA PHE A 833 11.52 -26.72 32.19
C PHE A 833 12.72 -27.64 32.43
N ARG A 834 12.87 -28.73 31.65
CA ARG A 834 14.05 -29.60 31.72
C ARG A 834 15.36 -28.87 31.44
N ALA A 835 15.39 -28.10 30.36
CA ALA A 835 16.58 -27.36 29.94
C ALA A 835 16.91 -26.24 30.94
N PHE A 836 15.89 -25.66 31.58
CA PHE A 836 16.07 -24.75 32.70
C PHE A 836 16.68 -25.46 33.92
N LEU A 837 16.14 -26.62 34.32
CA LEU A 837 16.61 -27.36 35.51
C LEU A 837 18.04 -27.88 35.36
N LEU A 838 18.46 -28.24 34.15
CA LEU A 838 19.83 -28.66 33.85
C LEU A 838 20.84 -27.50 33.88
N ASP A 839 20.42 -26.28 33.55
CA ASP A 839 21.29 -25.10 33.69
C ASP A 839 21.46 -24.73 35.16
N VAL A 840 20.37 -24.82 35.92
CA VAL A 840 20.39 -24.48 37.34
C VAL A 840 21.23 -25.50 38.12
N ASP A 841 20.99 -26.78 37.87
CA ASP A 841 21.73 -27.88 38.50
C ASP A 841 22.17 -28.90 37.44
N PRO A 842 23.37 -28.73 36.87
CA PRO A 842 23.95 -29.67 35.92
C PRO A 842 24.15 -31.08 36.49
N GLY A 843 24.09 -31.25 37.81
CA GLY A 843 24.14 -32.54 38.51
C GLY A 843 22.84 -33.33 38.50
N GLU A 844 21.81 -32.84 37.81
CA GLU A 844 20.50 -33.48 37.61
C GLU A 844 19.61 -33.71 38.84
N ARG A 845 19.95 -33.17 40.03
CA ARG A 845 19.12 -33.33 41.25
C ARG A 845 17.76 -32.66 41.10
N ALA A 846 17.69 -31.60 40.28
CA ALA A 846 16.48 -30.82 40.04
C ALA A 846 15.57 -31.37 38.93
N VAL A 847 16.04 -32.33 38.11
CA VAL A 847 15.33 -32.79 36.89
C VAL A 847 13.95 -33.38 37.20
N GLY A 848 13.76 -33.96 38.38
CA GLY A 848 12.47 -34.49 38.84
C GLY A 848 11.36 -33.45 39.06
N LEU A 849 11.70 -32.15 39.11
CA LEU A 849 10.75 -31.06 39.34
C LEU A 849 10.04 -30.60 38.06
N GLU A 850 10.47 -31.07 36.88
CA GLU A 850 9.94 -30.66 35.58
C GLU A 850 8.42 -30.81 35.49
N LYS A 851 7.90 -31.98 35.92
CA LYS A 851 6.47 -32.27 35.89
C LYS A 851 5.68 -31.35 36.83
N LEU A 852 6.23 -31.05 38.00
CA LEU A 852 5.60 -30.19 38.99
C LEU A 852 5.54 -28.74 38.51
N LEU A 853 6.62 -28.23 37.91
CA LEU A 853 6.68 -26.89 37.32
C LEU A 853 5.67 -26.76 36.16
N MET A 854 5.60 -27.77 35.30
CA MET A 854 4.64 -27.83 34.20
C MET A 854 3.19 -27.84 34.71
N GLU A 855 2.87 -28.67 35.71
CA GLU A 855 1.51 -28.76 36.28
C GLU A 855 1.07 -27.48 37.01
N ARG A 856 2.01 -26.76 37.64
CA ARG A 856 1.69 -25.58 38.46
C ARG A 856 1.66 -24.28 37.68
N PHE A 857 2.62 -24.08 36.78
CA PHE A 857 2.83 -22.80 36.10
C PHE A 857 2.58 -22.88 34.60
N GLY A 858 2.47 -24.08 34.02
CA GLY A 858 2.21 -24.28 32.59
C GLY A 858 3.42 -23.97 31.69
N ASP A 859 4.09 -22.83 31.88
CA ASP A 859 5.25 -22.41 31.11
C ASP A 859 6.25 -21.59 31.95
N MET A 860 7.46 -21.37 31.40
CA MET A 860 8.53 -20.66 32.09
C MET A 860 8.20 -19.19 32.37
N ALA A 861 7.38 -18.53 31.52
CA ALA A 861 7.05 -17.12 31.72
C ALA A 861 6.14 -16.94 32.95
N GLN A 862 5.12 -17.80 33.09
CA GLN A 862 4.25 -17.82 34.26
C GLN A 862 5.01 -18.18 35.53
N PHE A 863 5.96 -19.12 35.44
CA PHE A 863 6.83 -19.47 36.56
C PHE A 863 7.67 -18.27 37.04
N VAL A 864 8.36 -17.57 36.12
CA VAL A 864 9.20 -16.41 36.47
C VAL A 864 8.35 -15.25 36.98
N GLN A 865 7.16 -15.01 36.39
CA GLN A 865 6.25 -13.95 36.82
C GLN A 865 5.71 -14.19 38.24
N ALA A 866 5.42 -15.45 38.60
CA ALA A 866 5.01 -15.80 39.96
C ALA A 866 6.18 -15.77 40.96
N SER A 867 7.40 -16.03 40.48
CA SER A 867 8.58 -16.22 41.32
C SER A 867 9.34 -14.93 41.63
N VAL A 868 9.34 -13.94 40.73
CA VAL A 868 10.12 -12.70 40.86
C VAL A 868 9.24 -11.52 41.25
N LEU A 869 9.46 -10.99 42.46
CA LEU A 869 8.77 -9.83 43.03
C LEU A 869 9.53 -8.55 42.71
N ARG A 870 8.81 -7.43 42.57
CA ARG A 870 9.40 -6.09 42.45
C ARG A 870 9.21 -5.30 43.73
N SER A 871 10.30 -4.77 44.25
CA SER A 871 10.31 -3.79 45.35
C SER A 871 9.94 -2.39 44.83
N SER A 872 9.51 -1.50 45.73
CA SER A 872 9.06 -0.13 45.42
C SER A 872 10.14 0.76 44.80
N ASP A 873 11.42 0.41 44.98
CA ASP A 873 12.60 1.05 44.38
C ASP A 873 12.94 0.53 42.97
N GLY A 874 12.15 -0.43 42.45
CA GLY A 874 12.36 -1.05 41.16
C GLY A 874 13.27 -2.28 41.18
N THR A 875 13.81 -2.66 42.34
CA THR A 875 14.67 -3.84 42.50
C THR A 875 13.86 -5.13 42.36
N ARG A 876 14.39 -6.12 41.62
CA ARG A 876 13.76 -7.45 41.44
C ARG A 876 14.33 -8.43 42.45
N ASN A 877 13.47 -9.16 43.15
CA ASN A 877 13.84 -10.13 44.19
C ASN A 877 13.11 -11.46 43.97
N LEU A 878 13.74 -12.59 44.30
CA LEU A 878 13.11 -13.91 44.20
C LEU A 878 12.27 -14.17 45.46
N SER A 879 11.03 -14.60 45.29
CA SER A 879 10.15 -14.97 46.40
C SER A 879 10.62 -16.26 47.05
N ALA A 880 10.85 -16.24 48.37
CA ALA A 880 11.20 -17.44 49.12
C ALA A 880 10.08 -18.52 49.10
N HIS A 881 8.83 -18.14 48.81
CA HIS A 881 7.72 -19.09 48.70
C HIS A 881 7.88 -20.07 47.54
N VAL A 882 8.65 -19.73 46.49
CA VAL A 882 8.90 -20.62 45.34
C VAL A 882 9.57 -21.92 45.78
N PHE A 883 10.53 -21.83 46.70
CA PHE A 883 11.22 -23.02 47.23
C PHE A 883 10.30 -23.88 48.09
N GLN A 884 9.36 -23.26 48.83
CA GLN A 884 8.36 -23.98 49.61
C GLN A 884 7.32 -24.66 48.72
N GLU A 885 6.85 -23.99 47.67
CA GLU A 885 5.87 -24.54 46.73
C GLU A 885 6.43 -25.67 45.87
N LEU A 886 7.71 -25.60 45.50
CA LEU A 886 8.42 -26.65 44.78
C LEU A 886 8.95 -27.77 45.69
N GLY A 887 8.78 -27.65 47.01
CA GLY A 887 9.24 -28.65 47.99
C GLY A 887 10.77 -28.79 48.05
N ILE A 888 11.52 -27.76 47.65
CA ILE A 888 12.99 -27.78 47.61
C ILE A 888 13.50 -27.45 49.01
N ALA A 889 13.87 -28.48 49.78
CA ALA A 889 14.48 -28.32 51.11
C ALA A 889 16.02 -28.28 51.08
N ASP A 890 16.63 -28.63 49.94
CA ASP A 890 18.09 -28.63 49.75
C ASP A 890 18.61 -27.20 49.59
N THR A 891 19.38 -26.74 50.59
CA THR A 891 19.95 -25.39 50.62
C THR A 891 20.97 -25.14 49.52
N VAL A 892 21.65 -26.18 49.01
CA VAL A 892 22.59 -26.06 47.89
C VAL A 892 21.82 -25.82 46.60
N LEU A 893 20.75 -26.58 46.38
CA LEU A 893 19.91 -26.42 45.20
C LEU A 893 19.16 -25.06 45.22
N GLN A 894 18.71 -24.59 46.39
CA GLN A 894 18.14 -23.24 46.51
C GLN A 894 19.15 -22.15 46.13
N ALA A 895 20.42 -22.29 46.52
CA ALA A 895 21.47 -21.35 46.18
C ALA A 895 21.80 -21.37 44.67
N GLU A 896 21.76 -22.54 44.04
CA GLU A 896 21.93 -22.69 42.59
C GLU A 896 20.79 -22.03 41.81
N PHE A 897 19.54 -22.22 42.24
CA PHE A 897 18.38 -21.50 41.70
C PHE A 897 18.56 -19.99 41.83
N LEU A 898 18.91 -19.49 43.02
CA LEU A 898 19.12 -18.07 43.24
C LEU A 898 20.22 -17.50 42.34
N ARG A 899 21.36 -18.19 42.26
CA ARG A 899 22.50 -17.78 41.42
C ARG A 899 22.11 -17.69 39.95
N TRP A 900 21.38 -18.70 39.47
CA TRP A 900 20.89 -18.69 38.11
C TRP A 900 19.96 -17.48 37.85
N PHE A 901 19.04 -17.15 38.77
CA PHE A 901 18.17 -15.97 38.67
C PHE A 901 18.94 -14.64 38.78
N GLN A 902 20.01 -14.57 39.56
CA GLN A 902 20.90 -13.41 39.62
C GLN A 902 21.59 -13.19 38.27
N ASP A 903 22.15 -14.26 37.70
CA ASP A 903 22.93 -14.21 36.46
C ASP A 903 22.05 -13.91 35.22
N HIS A 904 20.79 -14.39 35.21
CA HIS A 904 19.93 -14.33 34.01
C HIS A 904 18.74 -13.35 34.12
N GLU A 905 18.19 -13.09 35.31
CA GLU A 905 17.03 -12.21 35.51
C GLU A 905 17.35 -10.90 36.25
N ARG A 906 18.62 -10.70 36.61
CA ARG A 906 19.11 -9.55 37.42
C ARG A 906 18.35 -9.41 38.74
N VAL A 907 18.01 -10.54 39.35
CA VAL A 907 17.47 -10.59 40.71
C VAL A 907 18.58 -10.18 41.68
N ALA A 908 18.28 -9.36 42.69
CA ALA A 908 19.26 -8.94 43.69
C ALA A 908 19.41 -9.99 44.81
N ASP A 909 18.30 -10.38 45.46
CA ASP A 909 18.33 -11.33 46.59
C ASP A 909 17.00 -12.13 46.74
N VAL A 910 16.97 -13.09 47.69
CA VAL A 910 15.75 -13.81 48.10
C VAL A 910 15.04 -13.06 49.23
N VAL A 911 13.73 -12.86 49.12
CA VAL A 911 12.94 -12.13 50.12
C VAL A 911 11.83 -13.01 50.71
N PHE A 912 11.68 -12.95 52.04
CA PHE A 912 10.59 -13.58 52.82
C PHE A 912 9.49 -12.53 53.15
N PRO A 913 8.19 -12.89 53.26
CA PRO A 913 7.03 -11.96 53.17
C PRO A 913 6.92 -10.99 54.38
N MET A 914 6.26 -9.80 54.38
CA MET A 914 5.17 -9.13 53.59
C MET A 914 5.08 -7.60 54.00
N PRO A 915 4.35 -6.65 53.32
CA PRO A 915 2.88 -6.67 53.20
C PRO A 915 2.19 -6.08 51.93
N ALA A 916 1.07 -6.75 51.60
CA ALA A 916 -0.27 -6.29 51.22
C ALA A 916 -0.44 -5.07 50.30
N GLU A 917 -0.93 -5.33 49.07
CA GLU A 917 -2.06 -4.67 48.38
C GLU A 917 -2.02 -5.01 46.87
N ALA A 918 -2.71 -6.08 46.46
CA ALA A 918 -3.29 -6.23 45.11
C ALA A 918 -4.14 -7.51 45.11
N GLY A 919 -5.46 -7.31 45.13
CA GLY A 919 -6.45 -8.38 45.24
C GLY A 919 -6.57 -9.24 43.99
N ALA A 920 -6.75 -10.54 44.25
CA ALA A 920 -7.66 -11.48 43.61
C ALA A 920 -7.69 -11.57 42.07
N GLY A 921 -7.09 -12.65 41.55
CA GLY A 921 -7.30 -13.12 40.18
C GLY A 921 -6.61 -14.45 39.86
N PHE A 922 -6.59 -15.42 40.77
CA PHE A 922 -6.12 -16.79 40.46
C PHE A 922 -7.24 -17.57 39.75
N LEU A 923 -6.98 -17.94 38.49
CA LEU A 923 -7.85 -18.72 37.61
C LEU A 923 -8.01 -20.18 38.10
N ARG A 924 -9.23 -20.71 38.01
CA ARG A 924 -9.60 -22.12 38.19
C ARG A 924 -9.67 -22.85 36.83
N PRO A 925 -9.36 -24.16 36.74
CA PRO A 925 -9.42 -24.95 35.49
C PRO A 925 -10.82 -25.59 35.22
N PRO A 926 -11.08 -26.13 34.01
CA PRO A 926 -12.43 -26.39 33.48
C PRO A 926 -12.94 -27.82 33.72
N SER A 927 -14.27 -28.01 33.68
CA SER A 927 -14.92 -29.32 33.58
C SER A 927 -16.32 -29.18 32.94
N GLU A 928 -16.58 -29.88 31.83
CA GLU A 928 -17.93 -30.17 31.29
C GLU A 928 -18.46 -31.52 31.86
N PRO A 929 -19.79 -31.79 31.82
CA PRO A 929 -20.36 -32.68 30.77
C PRO A 929 -21.88 -32.51 30.37
N ILE A 930 -22.16 -32.54 29.05
CA ILE A 930 -23.05 -33.42 28.21
C ILE A 930 -24.49 -33.94 28.64
N LEU A 931 -25.52 -33.56 27.82
CA LEU A 931 -26.81 -34.21 27.31
C LEU A 931 -28.06 -34.50 28.22
N PRO A 932 -29.31 -34.82 27.70
CA PRO A 932 -29.93 -34.90 26.33
C PRO A 932 -31.40 -34.36 26.13
N ALA A 933 -31.99 -34.64 24.95
CA ALA A 933 -33.23 -34.19 24.27
C ALA A 933 -34.64 -34.70 24.75
N SER A 934 -35.73 -34.09 24.26
CA SER A 934 -37.01 -34.79 23.90
C SER A 934 -37.97 -33.97 23.01
N GLN A 935 -38.68 -34.69 22.12
CA GLN A 935 -39.67 -34.28 21.09
C GLN A 935 -41.09 -34.03 21.66
N THR A 936 -41.99 -33.41 20.88
CA THR A 936 -43.38 -33.90 20.65
C THR A 936 -44.06 -33.18 19.48
N ASP A 937 -45.04 -33.85 18.86
CA ASP A 937 -45.59 -33.64 17.52
C ASP A 937 -47.15 -33.68 17.56
N LEU A 938 -47.82 -32.90 16.68
CA LEU A 938 -49.19 -33.05 16.08
C LEU A 938 -50.49 -32.52 16.79
N PRO A 939 -51.66 -32.29 16.10
CA PRO A 939 -51.94 -31.36 14.97
C PRO A 939 -53.35 -30.64 14.97
N LYS A 940 -53.53 -29.64 14.08
CA LYS A 940 -54.75 -29.08 13.40
C LYS A 940 -55.74 -28.14 14.14
N GLU A 941 -55.66 -26.85 13.78
CA GLU A 941 -56.80 -26.04 13.34
C GLU A 941 -56.40 -25.29 12.06
N ARG A 942 -57.32 -25.04 11.13
CA ARG A 942 -57.04 -24.30 9.89
C ARG A 942 -56.75 -22.83 10.24
N SER A 943 -55.50 -22.50 10.50
CA SER A 943 -55.02 -21.13 10.61
C SER A 943 -53.89 -20.94 9.61
N TRP A 944 -53.99 -19.93 8.75
CA TRP A 944 -52.94 -19.55 7.80
C TRP A 944 -51.54 -19.71 8.41
N GLU A 945 -50.70 -20.54 7.79
CA GLU A 945 -49.34 -20.82 8.30
C GLU A 945 -48.53 -19.53 8.29
N ARG A 946 -47.98 -19.14 9.45
CA ARG A 946 -47.02 -18.05 9.60
C ARG A 946 -45.90 -18.24 8.58
N PRO A 947 -45.67 -17.31 7.64
CA PRO A 947 -44.57 -17.47 6.70
C PRO A 947 -43.24 -17.49 7.45
N ALA A 948 -42.37 -18.43 7.09
CA ALA A 948 -41.11 -18.67 7.79
C ALA A 948 -40.15 -17.47 7.68
N ASP A 949 -40.32 -16.61 6.67
CA ASP A 949 -39.55 -15.40 6.48
C ASP A 949 -40.43 -14.23 5.98
N LEU A 950 -40.41 -13.11 6.71
CA LEU A 950 -41.08 -11.87 6.31
C LEU A 950 -40.43 -11.21 5.08
N ARG A 951 -39.24 -11.66 4.66
CA ARG A 951 -38.53 -11.14 3.48
C ARG A 951 -39.13 -11.63 2.17
N GLU A 952 -39.76 -12.80 2.18
CA GLU A 952 -40.35 -13.42 0.99
C GLU A 952 -41.88 -13.26 0.93
N MET A 953 -42.47 -12.62 1.94
CA MET A 953 -43.91 -12.41 2.05
C MET A 953 -44.40 -11.31 1.09
N PRO A 954 -45.37 -11.61 0.19
CA PRO A 954 -46.03 -10.60 -0.62
C PRO A 954 -46.83 -9.62 0.26
N PHE A 955 -46.81 -8.33 -0.08
CA PHE A 955 -47.52 -7.29 0.69
C PHE A 955 -49.04 -7.46 0.71
N GLU A 956 -49.61 -8.02 -0.35
CA GLU A 956 -51.05 -8.32 -0.43
C GLU A 956 -51.43 -9.37 0.63
N ASP A 957 -50.68 -10.47 0.68
CA ASP A 957 -50.85 -11.53 1.66
C ASP A 957 -50.64 -11.02 3.09
N TRP A 958 -49.68 -10.09 3.29
CA TRP A 958 -49.45 -9.45 4.57
C TRP A 958 -50.62 -8.59 5.04
N LEU A 959 -51.19 -7.75 4.17
CA LEU A 959 -52.32 -6.89 4.53
C LEU A 959 -53.59 -7.71 4.79
N VAL A 960 -53.82 -8.77 4.01
CA VAL A 960 -54.90 -9.74 4.26
C VAL A 960 -54.66 -10.53 5.54
N TRP A 961 -53.40 -10.75 5.92
CA TRP A 961 -53.07 -11.39 7.20
C TRP A 961 -53.39 -10.48 8.40
N ILE A 962 -53.15 -9.17 8.30
CA ILE A 962 -53.51 -8.20 9.34
C ILE A 962 -55.04 -8.05 9.43
N ASP A 963 -55.72 -8.06 8.28
CA ASP A 963 -57.17 -7.98 8.20
C ASP A 963 -57.73 -8.85 7.07
N ALA A 964 -58.36 -9.96 7.45
CA ALA A 964 -58.97 -10.89 6.51
C ALA A 964 -60.20 -10.31 5.79
N SER A 965 -60.73 -9.15 6.20
CA SER A 965 -61.83 -8.47 5.51
C SER A 965 -61.40 -7.84 4.18
N GLY A 966 -60.09 -7.59 4.01
CA GLY A 966 -59.50 -7.01 2.81
C GLY A 966 -59.58 -5.48 2.76
N GLU A 967 -60.12 -4.81 3.78
CA GLU A 967 -60.20 -3.34 3.82
C GLU A 967 -58.80 -2.69 3.85
N LEU A 968 -57.80 -3.40 4.38
CA LEU A 968 -56.42 -2.91 4.40
C LEU A 968 -55.70 -2.98 3.04
N LEU A 969 -56.27 -3.64 2.03
CA LEU A 969 -55.70 -3.66 0.67
C LEU A 969 -55.64 -2.28 0.02
N SER A 970 -56.39 -1.29 0.54
CA SER A 970 -56.27 0.10 0.08
C SER A 970 -54.86 0.69 0.29
N TYR A 971 -54.08 0.13 1.21
CA TYR A 971 -52.70 0.55 1.47
C TYR A 971 -51.67 -0.17 0.60
N LEU A 972 -52.06 -1.21 -0.15
CA LEU A 972 -51.17 -2.04 -0.95
C LEU A 972 -50.31 -1.23 -1.94
N PRO A 973 -50.87 -0.26 -2.71
CA PRO A 973 -50.04 0.54 -3.63
C PRO A 973 -48.99 1.37 -2.89
N THR A 974 -49.36 1.99 -1.77
CA THR A 974 -48.45 2.81 -0.96
C THR A 974 -47.33 1.99 -0.36
N VAL A 975 -47.64 0.78 0.13
CA VAL A 975 -46.66 -0.14 0.69
C VAL A 975 -45.69 -0.65 -0.38
N GLN A 976 -46.20 -1.03 -1.56
CA GLN A 976 -45.39 -1.53 -2.68
C GLN A 976 -44.49 -0.45 -3.31
N GLU A 977 -44.92 0.81 -3.30
CA GLU A 977 -44.11 1.93 -3.79
C GLU A 977 -43.02 2.36 -2.80
N SER A 978 -43.20 2.06 -1.51
CA SER A 978 -42.35 2.61 -0.43
C SER A 978 -41.41 1.58 0.21
N TYR A 979 -41.69 0.28 0.08
CA TYR A 979 -40.92 -0.80 0.70
C TYR A 979 -40.81 -2.00 -0.22
N ASP A 980 -39.70 -2.73 -0.08
CA ASP A 980 -39.39 -3.90 -0.92
C ASP A 980 -39.85 -5.21 -0.28
N THR A 981 -39.87 -5.29 1.06
CA THR A 981 -40.32 -6.50 1.79
C THR A 981 -41.06 -6.17 3.10
N VAL A 982 -41.88 -7.10 3.60
CA VAL A 982 -42.58 -6.95 4.90
C VAL A 982 -41.58 -6.94 6.07
N ALA A 983 -40.48 -7.67 5.95
CA ALA A 983 -39.39 -7.65 6.93
C ALA A 983 -38.78 -6.24 7.11
N GLN A 984 -38.67 -5.48 6.02
CA GLN A 984 -38.18 -4.11 6.06
C GLN A 984 -39.11 -3.23 6.89
N ILE A 985 -40.42 -3.31 6.67
CA ILE A 985 -41.42 -2.55 7.45
C ILE A 985 -41.34 -2.92 8.94
N ALA A 986 -41.28 -4.22 9.25
CA ALA A 986 -41.15 -4.69 10.63
C ALA A 986 -39.89 -4.16 11.33
N GLN A 987 -38.76 -4.08 10.62
CA GLN A 987 -37.49 -3.58 11.17
C GLN A 987 -37.47 -2.05 11.28
N THR A 988 -37.94 -1.35 10.25
CA THR A 988 -37.96 0.12 10.20
C THR A 988 -38.79 0.71 11.34
N TYR A 989 -39.93 0.09 11.65
CA TYR A 989 -40.86 0.61 12.66
C TYR A 989 -40.77 -0.10 14.01
N THR A 990 -39.78 -0.96 14.23
CA THR A 990 -39.51 -1.52 15.57
C THR A 990 -38.24 -0.90 16.14
N SER A 991 -38.38 -0.13 17.21
CA SER A 991 -37.23 0.45 17.92
C SER A 991 -37.08 -0.18 19.31
N VAL A 992 -35.93 -0.01 19.96
CA VAL A 992 -35.69 -0.49 21.34
C VAL A 992 -35.66 0.71 22.28
N ASP A 993 -36.55 0.71 23.27
CA ASP A 993 -36.55 1.73 24.32
C ASP A 993 -35.26 1.63 25.14
N LYS A 994 -34.54 2.75 25.26
CA LYS A 994 -33.22 2.80 25.91
C LYS A 994 -33.28 2.59 27.42
N ALA A 995 -34.42 2.87 28.05
CA ALA A 995 -34.62 2.73 29.49
C ALA A 995 -35.08 1.31 29.88
N THR A 996 -35.99 0.71 29.11
CA THR A 996 -36.59 -0.59 29.44
C THR A 996 -35.97 -1.76 28.68
N LYS A 997 -35.18 -1.48 27.63
CA LYS A 997 -34.64 -2.46 26.66
C LYS A 997 -35.72 -3.30 25.96
N GLN A 998 -36.97 -2.87 26.00
CA GLN A 998 -38.08 -3.53 25.32
C GLN A 998 -38.25 -2.96 23.91
N LYS A 999 -38.71 -3.80 22.98
CA LYS A 999 -39.05 -3.36 21.64
C LYS A 999 -40.36 -2.57 21.69
N VAL A 1000 -40.42 -1.43 21.02
CA VAL A 1000 -41.59 -0.55 20.95
C VAL A 1000 -41.88 -0.19 19.50
N LEU A 1001 -43.17 -0.10 19.15
CA LEU A 1001 -43.62 0.30 17.82
C LEU A 1001 -43.38 1.79 17.61
N ASP A 1002 -42.66 2.16 16.56
CA ASP A 1002 -42.51 3.54 16.17
C ASP A 1002 -43.85 4.06 15.59
N PRO A 1003 -44.48 5.10 16.20
CA PRO A 1003 -45.73 5.65 15.71
C PRO A 1003 -45.67 6.19 14.27
N LEU A 1004 -44.47 6.44 13.73
CA LEU A 1004 -44.25 6.89 12.36
C LEU A 1004 -44.86 5.94 11.31
N LEU A 1005 -45.02 4.65 11.62
CA LEU A 1005 -45.70 3.68 10.75
C LEU A 1005 -47.07 4.21 10.27
N PHE A 1006 -47.85 4.80 11.18
CA PHE A 1006 -49.20 5.24 10.87
C PHE A 1006 -49.25 6.51 10.03
N GLU A 1007 -48.19 7.31 10.06
CA GLU A 1007 -48.06 8.53 9.27
C GLU A 1007 -47.50 8.23 7.88
N ASP A 1008 -46.49 7.36 7.80
CA ASP A 1008 -45.79 7.02 6.55
C ASP A 1008 -46.68 6.20 5.61
N LEU A 1009 -47.45 5.26 6.14
CA LEU A 1009 -48.43 4.49 5.36
C LEU A 1009 -49.81 5.16 5.28
N ALA A 1010 -49.95 6.38 5.81
CA ALA A 1010 -51.22 7.12 5.91
C ALA A 1010 -52.37 6.28 6.50
N ILE A 1011 -52.08 5.46 7.51
CA ILE A 1011 -53.04 4.54 8.14
C ILE A 1011 -54.07 5.36 8.94
N THR A 1012 -55.34 5.20 8.59
CA THR A 1012 -56.45 5.91 9.24
C THR A 1012 -56.62 5.45 10.68
N GLU A 1013 -57.11 6.33 11.57
CA GLU A 1013 -57.36 6.01 12.99
C GLU A 1013 -58.16 4.72 13.21
N ALA A 1014 -59.08 4.38 12.30
CA ALA A 1014 -59.88 3.15 12.36
C ALA A 1014 -59.03 1.87 12.18
N HIS A 1015 -57.95 1.94 11.38
CA HIS A 1015 -57.13 0.78 11.02
C HIS A 1015 -55.88 0.62 11.90
N ARG A 1016 -55.48 1.66 12.65
CA ARG A 1016 -54.29 1.64 13.55
C ARG A 1016 -54.30 0.49 14.56
N PRO A 1017 -55.43 0.12 15.21
CA PRO A 1017 -55.44 -0.98 16.18
C PRO A 1017 -55.04 -2.33 15.57
N LEU A 1018 -55.35 -2.60 14.30
CA LEU A 1018 -55.06 -3.85 13.62
C LEU A 1018 -53.55 -4.02 13.39
N PHE A 1019 -52.89 -2.97 12.86
CA PHE A 1019 -51.44 -2.95 12.70
C PHE A 1019 -50.71 -3.04 14.04
N LYS A 1020 -51.18 -2.30 15.05
CA LYS A 1020 -50.65 -2.38 16.42
C LYS A 1020 -50.66 -3.80 16.95
N GLN A 1021 -51.80 -4.48 16.82
CA GLN A 1021 -51.97 -5.86 17.27
C GLN A 1021 -51.01 -6.82 16.55
N TRP A 1022 -50.89 -6.70 15.22
CA TRP A 1022 -49.96 -7.53 14.45
C TRP A 1022 -48.49 -7.34 14.89
N PHE A 1023 -48.06 -6.10 15.12
CA PHE A 1023 -46.70 -5.81 15.57
C PHE A 1023 -46.41 -6.36 16.98
N VAL A 1024 -47.39 -6.35 17.88
CA VAL A 1024 -47.28 -6.99 19.20
C VAL A 1024 -47.11 -8.51 19.03
N GLU A 1025 -47.97 -9.13 18.24
CA GLU A 1025 -48.04 -10.59 18.10
C GLU A 1025 -46.86 -11.19 17.31
N VAL A 1026 -46.39 -10.48 16.28
CA VAL A 1026 -45.36 -10.97 15.35
C VAL A 1026 -43.97 -10.40 15.63
N CYS A 1027 -43.87 -9.11 15.97
CA CYS A 1027 -42.57 -8.45 16.22
C CYS A 1027 -42.20 -8.38 17.71
N GLY A 1028 -43.13 -8.70 18.61
CA GLY A 1028 -42.91 -8.72 20.06
C GLY A 1028 -42.70 -7.32 20.65
N VAL A 1029 -43.35 -6.31 20.06
CA VAL A 1029 -43.25 -4.92 20.54
C VAL A 1029 -44.29 -4.63 21.62
N MET A 1030 -43.96 -3.71 22.53
CA MET A 1030 -44.89 -3.08 23.46
C MET A 1030 -45.48 -1.83 22.79
N ILE A 1031 -46.77 -1.57 22.97
CA ILE A 1031 -47.47 -0.38 22.43
C ILE A 1031 -47.56 0.70 23.48
#